data_AF-A0A9W4KV65-F1
#
_entry.id   AF-A0A9W4KV65-F1
#
_cell.length_a   1.000
_cell.length_b   1.000
_cell.length_c   1.000
_cell.angle_alpha   90.00
_cell.angle_beta   90.00
_cell.angle_gamma   90.00
#
_symmetry.space_group_name_H-M   'P 1'
#
loop_
_entity.id
_entity.type
_entity.pdbx_description
1 polymer ?
#
loop_
_entity_poly.entity_id
_entity_poly.type
_entity_poly.pdbx_seq_one_letter_code
_entity_poly.pdbx_strand_id
1 'polypeptide(L)'
;MRSLRYLFIAFFITFFAFPSHEATAAEENTSMEVKLKNYLGNRTSVKIKATGDYRTSGGEIFIKAGENLTLKVESGKLAVYKGFKKMGSYASFKVMPGKPDASLFINGRPYLGSFSFTAEDGYIRPINHVYMEDYLKGVVPLEMPALWHAEALKAQAIAARTYALRHQSTIIDDTVSYQVYGGAAGHYRTNSAIEQTKGMVIKHDGEIIEAFFSSSNGGMTESNSNVWSSGNSLAYLSIKEDPYDSKTNWEIMLDKQQIDLSKMDLSKPEEWWASVEEKDKTVVPKLKVWLKNNGYANKDIKITDIPLLTFTDEKTGGRVTKGSIQLNFYVRGLVDDRGKLLQQTVKLTNAAASKIRGMVGQEVMKSYLVDHSSTDPSKISIEGSGYGHGVGLSQFGAKNRAEAGQSYQEILGFYYPDTTIEKEYGPGAGSKTELVVKSEPNSVNMKAEPDHLNDEVGITYSLKEDAVVTLTIKNSKGKALATPVRDQTMKKGTHSAIWNTKTVNNGTYEAEISAMDRTGNEGLATMAIKISKDTSAPKITDVNTSGNYSTEKANITYTINENANVTVEIKNSKGKVVGILSERQFTKGRQSATWDFKNMSNGTFTVTISAKDKSNNQKSISTKVSIRKTTGIVTARELYIKKNKNASSETVGNLYRDQAVTILAQQDEWYKVKKGSQIGYVLKKHVKK
;
A
#
# COMPACT_ATOMS: atom_id res chain seq x y z
N MET A 1 34.97 -75.99 -36.48
CA MET A 1 34.77 -74.67 -35.87
C MET A 1 33.32 -74.23 -36.11
N ARG A 2 32.57 -74.01 -35.01
CA ARG A 2 31.28 -73.27 -34.85
C ARG A 2 30.11 -73.69 -35.77
N SER A 3 29.24 -74.65 -35.38
CA SER A 3 28.04 -74.54 -34.51
C SER A 3 27.08 -73.39 -34.89
N LEU A 4 25.75 -73.46 -34.96
CA LEU A 4 24.63 -74.43 -34.79
C LEU A 4 23.38 -73.49 -34.75
N ARG A 5 22.46 -73.44 -35.73
CA ARG A 5 21.17 -74.17 -35.87
C ARG A 5 19.99 -73.66 -34.98
N TYR A 6 18.83 -73.43 -35.65
CA TYR A 6 17.40 -73.39 -35.20
C TYR A 6 16.84 -72.07 -34.61
N LEU A 7 15.78 -71.45 -35.18
CA LEU A 7 14.33 -71.77 -35.27
C LEU A 7 13.56 -71.51 -33.95
N PHE A 8 12.68 -70.50 -33.92
CA PHE A 8 11.59 -70.28 -32.93
C PHE A 8 10.52 -69.42 -33.63
N ILE A 9 9.30 -69.90 -33.96
CA ILE A 9 8.13 -70.25 -33.12
C ILE A 9 7.63 -69.06 -32.30
N ALA A 10 6.47 -68.55 -32.69
CA ALA A 10 5.67 -67.56 -31.99
C ALA A 10 5.06 -68.15 -30.71
N PHE A 11 5.01 -67.35 -29.64
CA PHE A 11 4.20 -67.65 -28.46
C PHE A 11 3.58 -66.35 -27.91
N PHE A 12 2.24 -66.36 -27.81
CA PHE A 12 1.43 -65.37 -27.12
C PHE A 12 1.80 -65.34 -25.62
N ILE A 13 2.06 -64.17 -25.06
CA ILE A 13 2.03 -63.96 -23.60
C ILE A 13 1.07 -62.81 -23.30
N THR A 14 -0.06 -63.19 -22.71
CA THR A 14 -1.05 -62.36 -22.02
C THR A 14 -0.38 -61.51 -20.94
N PHE A 15 -0.47 -60.18 -21.06
CA PHE A 15 -0.06 -59.24 -20.03
C PHE A 15 -1.16 -59.20 -18.95
N PHE A 16 -0.93 -59.87 -17.81
CA PHE A 16 -1.69 -59.60 -16.60
C PHE A 16 -1.33 -58.20 -16.11
N ALA A 17 -2.33 -57.32 -16.06
CA ALA A 17 -2.23 -56.01 -15.42
C ALA A 17 -2.06 -56.21 -13.90
N PHE A 18 -0.81 -56.17 -13.42
CA PHE A 18 -0.53 -55.92 -12.01
C PHE A 18 -0.66 -54.41 -11.75
N PRO A 19 -1.45 -53.96 -10.77
CA PRO A 19 -1.33 -52.59 -10.26
C PRO A 19 0.09 -52.39 -9.75
N SER A 20 0.72 -51.32 -10.21
CA SER A 20 2.10 -50.89 -9.96
C SER A 20 2.50 -50.92 -8.48
N HIS A 21 3.41 -51.82 -8.12
CA HIS A 21 4.14 -51.79 -6.85
C HIS A 21 5.02 -50.52 -6.69
N GLU A 22 5.35 -49.83 -7.79
CA GLU A 22 6.12 -48.58 -7.79
C GLU A 22 5.36 -47.41 -7.14
N ALA A 23 4.04 -47.31 -7.30
CA ALA A 23 3.24 -46.22 -6.73
C ALA A 23 3.14 -46.32 -5.19
N THR A 24 3.11 -47.54 -4.64
CA THR A 24 3.15 -47.79 -3.20
C THR A 24 4.53 -47.53 -2.58
N ALA A 25 5.62 -47.80 -3.31
CA ALA A 25 6.98 -47.49 -2.84
C ALA A 25 7.32 -45.99 -2.88
N ALA A 26 6.67 -45.22 -3.77
CA ALA A 26 6.81 -43.77 -3.84
C ALA A 26 6.15 -43.04 -2.65
N GLU A 27 5.08 -43.60 -2.05
CA GLU A 27 4.46 -43.04 -0.83
C GLU A 27 5.31 -43.23 0.43
N GLU A 28 6.15 -44.26 0.50
CA GLU A 28 6.99 -44.56 1.66
C GLU A 28 8.32 -43.79 1.71
N ASN A 29 8.72 -43.08 0.65
CA ASN A 29 10.07 -42.53 0.49
C ASN A 29 10.23 -41.01 0.67
N THR A 30 9.14 -40.27 0.94
CA THR A 30 9.26 -38.83 1.18
C THR A 30 9.34 -38.52 2.67
N SER A 31 10.57 -38.37 3.19
CA SER A 31 10.87 -37.98 4.58
C SER A 31 11.75 -36.75 4.66
N MET A 32 11.76 -36.12 5.84
CA MET A 32 12.63 -35.00 6.20
C MET A 32 13.53 -35.39 7.38
N GLU A 33 14.76 -34.90 7.38
CA GLU A 33 15.67 -34.96 8.52
C GLU A 33 15.77 -33.58 9.18
N VAL A 34 15.30 -33.47 10.42
CA VAL A 34 15.20 -32.20 11.16
C VAL A 34 16.08 -32.23 12.39
N LYS A 35 17.12 -31.40 12.43
CA LYS A 35 17.96 -31.19 13.61
C LYS A 35 17.20 -30.32 14.62
N LEU A 36 16.96 -30.86 15.81
CA LEU A 36 16.18 -30.19 16.87
C LEU A 36 17.06 -29.25 17.71
N LYS A 37 16.95 -27.94 17.46
CA LYS A 37 17.70 -26.85 18.12
C LYS A 37 16.78 -25.86 18.81
N ASN A 38 15.66 -25.49 18.20
CA ASN A 38 14.78 -24.40 18.60
C ASN A 38 14.14 -24.66 19.97
N TYR A 39 13.27 -25.67 20.07
CA TYR A 39 12.56 -25.97 21.32
C TYR A 39 13.43 -26.68 22.36
N LEU A 40 14.46 -27.39 21.90
CA LEU A 40 15.37 -28.10 22.80
C LEU A 40 16.36 -27.14 23.47
N GLY A 41 16.89 -26.19 22.70
CA GLY A 41 17.96 -25.29 23.12
C GLY A 41 19.28 -26.02 23.41
N ASN A 42 20.19 -25.34 24.09
CA ASN A 42 21.49 -25.89 24.50
C ASN A 42 21.33 -26.68 25.80
N ARG A 43 21.18 -28.00 25.70
CA ARG A 43 20.95 -28.89 26.86
C ARG A 43 22.01 -29.98 26.91
N THR A 44 22.61 -30.15 28.09
CA THR A 44 23.52 -31.27 28.40
C THR A 44 22.78 -32.48 28.97
N SER A 45 21.47 -32.35 29.27
CA SER A 45 20.62 -33.39 29.83
C SER A 45 19.20 -33.27 29.28
N VAL A 46 18.62 -34.38 28.82
CA VAL A 46 17.24 -34.44 28.29
C VAL A 46 16.52 -35.69 28.79
N LYS A 47 15.20 -35.58 28.99
CA LYS A 47 14.34 -36.72 29.29
C LYS A 47 13.63 -37.18 28.02
N ILE A 48 13.63 -38.48 27.76
CA ILE A 48 12.89 -39.08 26.66
C ILE A 48 11.89 -40.11 27.18
N LYS A 49 10.70 -40.16 26.57
CA LYS A 49 9.64 -41.13 26.88
C LYS A 49 8.91 -41.55 25.61
N ALA A 50 8.71 -42.84 25.40
CA ALA A 50 7.99 -43.32 24.21
C ALA A 50 6.56 -43.78 24.55
N THR A 51 5.61 -43.58 23.63
CA THR A 51 4.25 -44.16 23.76
C THR A 51 4.15 -45.59 23.24
N GLY A 52 5.07 -45.98 22.35
CA GLY A 52 5.24 -47.35 21.87
C GLY A 52 6.70 -47.79 22.00
N ASP A 53 7.00 -49.03 21.61
CA ASP A 53 8.38 -49.52 21.63
C ASP A 53 9.21 -48.81 20.55
N TYR A 54 10.43 -48.41 20.90
CA TYR A 54 11.45 -47.92 19.97
C TYR A 54 12.62 -48.89 19.93
N ARG A 55 13.08 -49.20 18.73
CA ARG A 55 14.10 -50.21 18.44
C ARG A 55 15.37 -49.59 17.87
N THR A 56 16.52 -50.22 18.12
CA THR A 56 17.76 -49.88 17.42
C THR A 56 17.72 -50.36 15.96
N SER A 57 18.70 -49.96 15.16
CA SER A 57 18.86 -50.47 13.79
C SER A 57 19.00 -52.00 13.71
N GLY A 58 19.45 -52.65 14.79
CA GLY A 58 19.54 -54.11 14.90
C GLY A 58 18.22 -54.79 15.29
N GLY A 59 17.13 -54.04 15.47
CA GLY A 59 15.80 -54.56 15.81
C GLY A 59 15.55 -54.77 17.31
N GLU A 60 16.56 -54.56 18.15
CA GLU A 60 16.44 -54.68 19.61
C GLU A 60 15.60 -53.54 20.19
N ILE A 61 14.69 -53.84 21.13
CA ILE A 61 13.91 -52.81 21.82
C ILE A 61 14.84 -52.02 22.74
N PHE A 62 15.03 -50.74 22.42
CA PHE A 62 15.85 -49.79 23.16
C PHE A 62 15.04 -49.01 24.20
N ILE A 63 13.79 -48.66 23.88
CA ILE A 63 12.86 -47.96 24.76
C ILE A 63 11.53 -48.70 24.71
N LYS A 64 11.03 -49.16 25.85
CA LYS A 64 9.69 -49.76 25.93
C LYS A 64 8.60 -48.70 26.03
N ALA A 65 7.39 -49.01 25.58
CA ALA A 65 6.22 -48.16 25.77
C ALA A 65 6.07 -47.72 27.25
N GLY A 66 5.92 -46.41 27.46
CA GLY A 66 5.78 -45.80 28.79
C GLY A 66 7.07 -45.60 29.57
N GLU A 67 8.21 -46.13 29.09
CA GLU A 67 9.50 -46.02 29.76
C GLU A 67 10.09 -44.61 29.67
N ASN A 68 10.68 -44.14 30.77
CA ASN A 68 11.41 -42.87 30.83
C ASN A 68 12.92 -43.13 30.86
N LEU A 69 13.64 -42.50 29.95
CA LEU A 69 15.10 -42.48 29.94
C LEU A 69 15.62 -41.05 30.08
N THR A 70 16.81 -40.90 30.66
CA THR A 70 17.52 -39.63 30.72
C THR A 70 18.81 -39.75 29.91
N LEU A 71 19.02 -38.86 28.95
CA LEU A 71 20.26 -38.73 28.22
C LEU A 71 21.09 -37.62 28.84
N LYS A 72 22.40 -37.83 28.99
CA LYS A 72 23.36 -36.82 29.46
C LYS A 72 24.59 -36.78 28.57
N VAL A 73 25.16 -35.59 28.36
CA VAL A 73 26.48 -35.44 27.73
C VAL A 73 27.55 -35.64 28.81
N GLU A 74 28.37 -36.68 28.66
CA GLU A 74 29.47 -37.02 29.56
C GLU A 74 30.70 -37.34 28.72
N SER A 75 31.79 -36.60 28.93
CA SER A 75 33.06 -36.75 28.17
C SER A 75 32.85 -36.77 26.65
N GLY A 76 31.96 -35.90 26.15
CA GLY A 76 31.63 -35.79 24.72
C GLY A 76 30.77 -36.92 24.15
N LYS A 77 30.27 -37.85 24.98
CA LYS A 77 29.38 -38.95 24.58
C LYS A 77 28.01 -38.82 25.24
N LEU A 78 27.01 -39.50 24.67
CA LEU A 78 25.67 -39.63 25.22
C LEU A 78 25.60 -40.79 26.20
N ALA A 79 25.57 -40.49 27.49
CA ALA A 79 25.25 -41.44 28.55
C ALA A 79 23.73 -41.61 28.68
N VAL A 80 23.26 -42.85 28.62
CA VAL A 80 21.83 -43.20 28.69
C VAL A 80 21.54 -43.77 30.07
N TYR A 81 20.55 -43.21 30.76
CA TYR A 81 20.14 -43.60 32.11
C TYR A 81 18.69 -44.07 32.15
N LYS A 82 18.45 -45.14 32.90
CA LYS A 82 17.12 -45.60 33.32
C LYS A 82 17.03 -45.44 34.84
N GLY A 83 16.29 -44.43 35.28
CA GLY A 83 16.37 -43.96 36.68
C GLY A 83 17.80 -43.52 37.01
N PHE A 84 18.40 -44.10 38.05
CA PHE A 84 19.79 -43.84 38.44
C PHE A 84 20.81 -44.77 37.76
N LYS A 85 20.35 -45.82 37.07
CA LYS A 85 21.24 -46.81 36.44
C LYS A 85 21.70 -46.33 35.07
N LYS A 86 23.02 -46.27 34.86
CA LYS A 86 23.62 -46.04 33.54
C LYS A 86 23.50 -47.31 32.69
N MET A 87 22.85 -47.19 31.55
CA MET A 87 22.64 -48.29 30.60
C MET A 87 23.78 -48.39 29.59
N GLY A 88 24.45 -47.27 29.28
CA GLY A 88 25.58 -47.25 28.35
C GLY A 88 26.03 -45.82 28.03
N SER A 89 27.13 -45.72 27.28
CA SER A 89 27.64 -44.47 26.71
C SER A 89 27.86 -44.65 25.21
N TYR A 90 27.30 -43.76 24.41
CA TYR A 90 27.28 -43.87 22.95
C TYR A 90 27.83 -42.59 22.32
N ALA A 91 28.61 -42.69 21.25
CA ALA A 91 28.96 -41.51 20.46
C ALA A 91 27.71 -40.94 19.78
N SER A 92 26.93 -41.83 19.16
CA SER A 92 25.58 -41.58 18.67
C SER A 92 24.77 -42.88 18.73
N PHE A 93 23.45 -42.78 18.66
CA PHE A 93 22.58 -43.95 18.49
C PHE A 93 21.31 -43.58 17.72
N LYS A 94 20.77 -44.54 16.95
CA LYS A 94 19.53 -44.39 16.20
C LYS A 94 18.43 -45.26 16.82
N VAL A 95 17.22 -44.70 16.93
CA VAL A 95 16.04 -45.41 17.38
C VAL A 95 14.88 -45.20 16.41
N MET A 96 14.17 -46.27 16.11
CA MET A 96 13.04 -46.31 15.18
C MET A 96 11.79 -46.81 15.90
N PRO A 97 10.61 -46.24 15.64
CA PRO A 97 9.40 -46.69 16.28
C PRO A 97 9.03 -48.09 15.77
N GLY A 98 8.56 -48.96 16.66
CA GLY A 98 8.06 -50.29 16.29
C GLY A 98 6.70 -50.26 15.57
N LYS A 99 5.97 -49.14 15.68
CA LYS A 99 4.72 -48.86 14.96
C LYS A 99 4.70 -47.40 14.49
N PRO A 100 4.13 -47.07 13.31
CA PRO A 100 4.15 -45.70 12.77
C PRO A 100 3.53 -44.63 13.67
N ASP A 101 2.54 -45.00 14.49
CA ASP A 101 1.80 -44.10 15.40
C ASP A 101 2.50 -43.87 16.76
N ALA A 102 3.60 -44.58 17.03
CA ALA A 102 4.37 -44.39 18.24
C ALA A 102 5.09 -43.02 18.21
N SER A 103 4.98 -42.28 19.31
CA SER A 103 5.61 -40.99 19.50
C SER A 103 6.73 -41.06 20.53
N LEU A 104 7.80 -40.30 20.30
CA LEU A 104 8.87 -40.06 21.27
C LEU A 104 8.72 -38.64 21.83
N PHE A 105 8.59 -38.54 23.14
CA PHE A 105 8.56 -37.28 23.86
C PHE A 105 9.98 -36.90 24.24
N ILE A 106 10.44 -35.71 23.85
CA ILE A 106 11.72 -35.14 24.29
C ILE A 106 11.40 -33.92 25.15
N ASN A 107 11.76 -33.97 26.44
CA ASN A 107 11.38 -32.97 27.45
C ASN A 107 9.87 -32.63 27.44
N GLY A 108 9.02 -33.64 27.19
CA GLY A 108 7.56 -33.49 27.18
C GLY A 108 6.95 -33.04 25.86
N ARG A 109 7.76 -32.73 24.83
CA ARG A 109 7.25 -32.43 23.48
C ARG A 109 7.20 -33.72 22.63
N PRO A 110 6.04 -34.09 22.05
CA PRO A 110 5.91 -35.30 21.25
C PRO A 110 6.47 -35.11 19.84
N TYR A 111 7.06 -36.17 19.30
CA TYR A 111 7.53 -36.23 17.91
C TYR A 111 7.26 -37.62 17.34
N LEU A 112 6.95 -37.69 16.05
CA LEU A 112 6.78 -38.94 15.30
C LEU A 112 8.08 -39.33 14.57
N GLY A 113 8.11 -40.57 14.09
CA GLY A 113 9.22 -41.08 13.29
C GLY A 113 10.42 -41.52 14.14
N SER A 114 11.57 -41.56 13.49
CA SER A 114 12.82 -42.08 14.05
C SER A 114 13.77 -40.96 14.47
N PHE A 115 14.76 -41.29 15.29
CA PHE A 115 15.70 -40.32 15.85
C PHE A 115 17.13 -40.84 15.80
N SER A 116 18.04 -39.99 15.38
CA SER A 116 19.47 -40.14 15.61
C SER A 116 19.89 -39.15 16.69
N PHE A 117 20.35 -39.65 17.83
CA PHE A 117 20.87 -38.80 18.90
C PHE A 117 22.39 -38.70 18.79
N THR A 118 22.90 -37.46 18.83
CA THR A 118 24.34 -37.19 18.94
C THR A 118 24.63 -36.13 20.01
N ALA A 119 25.89 -36.03 20.42
CA ALA A 119 26.42 -34.89 21.16
C ALA A 119 27.23 -33.99 20.21
N GLU A 120 26.89 -32.72 20.13
CA GLU A 120 27.52 -31.71 19.26
C GLU A 120 27.72 -30.44 20.10
N ASP A 121 28.94 -29.89 20.09
CA ASP A 121 29.34 -28.72 20.89
C ASP A 121 29.03 -28.83 22.40
N GLY A 122 29.11 -30.06 22.93
CA GLY A 122 28.80 -30.35 24.34
C GLY A 122 27.31 -30.43 24.66
N TYR A 123 26.43 -30.32 23.67
CA TYR A 123 24.97 -30.39 23.84
C TYR A 123 24.36 -31.58 23.11
N ILE A 124 23.19 -32.02 23.56
CA ILE A 124 22.43 -33.08 22.92
C ILE A 124 21.73 -32.52 21.67
N ARG A 125 21.97 -33.14 20.51
CA ARG A 125 21.37 -32.79 19.22
C ARG A 125 20.67 -34.00 18.60
N PRO A 126 19.37 -34.17 18.84
CA PRO A 126 18.57 -35.14 18.11
C PRO A 126 18.35 -34.67 16.67
N ILE A 127 18.46 -35.59 15.73
CA ILE A 127 17.98 -35.46 14.35
C ILE A 127 16.73 -36.33 14.23
N ASN A 128 15.59 -35.71 13.99
CA ASN A 128 14.32 -36.39 13.79
C ASN A 128 14.13 -36.70 12.29
N HIS A 129 14.05 -37.98 11.94
CA HIS A 129 13.68 -38.44 10.61
C HIS A 129 12.19 -38.81 10.60
N VAL A 130 11.40 -38.03 9.87
CA VAL A 130 9.92 -38.03 9.90
C VAL A 130 9.35 -38.00 8.48
N TYR A 131 8.23 -38.69 8.25
CA TYR A 131 7.56 -38.68 6.94
C TYR A 131 6.95 -37.31 6.64
N MET A 132 6.90 -36.93 5.35
CA MET A 132 6.54 -35.58 4.91
C MET A 132 5.20 -35.08 5.47
N GLU A 133 4.14 -35.89 5.42
CA GLU A 133 2.83 -35.45 5.90
C GLU A 133 2.81 -35.28 7.43
N ASP A 134 3.58 -36.08 8.18
CA ASP A 134 3.72 -35.92 9.63
C ASP A 134 4.61 -34.73 9.99
N TYR A 135 5.63 -34.46 9.18
CA TYR A 135 6.44 -33.25 9.27
C TYR A 135 5.56 -32.00 9.13
N LEU A 136 4.69 -31.96 8.11
CA LEU A 136 3.78 -30.83 7.87
C LEU A 136 2.79 -30.60 9.00
N LYS A 137 2.33 -31.66 9.68
CA LYS A 137 1.48 -31.53 10.90
C LYS A 137 2.22 -30.82 12.04
N GLY A 138 3.56 -30.82 12.02
CA GLY A 138 4.38 -30.06 12.95
C GLY A 138 4.75 -28.65 12.49
N VAL A 139 4.61 -28.34 11.19
CA VAL A 139 4.95 -27.04 10.61
C VAL A 139 3.73 -26.15 10.42
N VAL A 140 2.72 -26.61 9.67
CA VAL A 140 1.58 -25.77 9.25
C VAL A 140 0.83 -25.10 10.43
N PRO A 141 0.58 -25.76 11.58
CA PRO A 141 -0.08 -25.10 12.71
C PRO A 141 0.75 -24.00 13.39
N LEU A 142 2.07 -24.00 13.18
CA LEU A 142 2.97 -22.98 13.71
C LEU A 142 3.18 -21.81 12.74
N GLU A 143 2.98 -22.04 11.44
CA GLU A 143 3.06 -21.02 10.41
C GLU A 143 1.75 -20.28 10.21
N MET A 144 0.61 -20.96 10.31
CA MET A 144 -0.70 -20.37 10.04
C MET A 144 -1.72 -20.72 11.13
N PRO A 145 -2.43 -19.74 11.72
CA PRO A 145 -3.45 -20.00 12.72
C PRO A 145 -4.53 -20.95 12.20
N ALA A 146 -4.77 -22.05 12.92
CA ALA A 146 -5.63 -23.13 12.46
C ALA A 146 -7.12 -22.74 12.25
N LEU A 147 -7.55 -21.60 12.82
CA LEU A 147 -8.91 -21.07 12.65
C LEU A 147 -9.10 -20.26 11.36
N TRP A 148 -8.02 -19.98 10.61
CA TRP A 148 -8.13 -19.32 9.32
C TRP A 148 -8.85 -20.18 8.28
N HIS A 149 -9.20 -19.54 7.16
CA HIS A 149 -9.97 -20.15 6.09
C HIS A 149 -9.29 -21.41 5.53
N ALA A 150 -10.07 -22.45 5.21
CA ALA A 150 -9.53 -23.74 4.80
C ALA A 150 -8.66 -23.64 3.53
N GLU A 151 -9.04 -22.80 2.57
CA GLU A 151 -8.26 -22.56 1.35
C GLU A 151 -6.89 -21.93 1.63
N ALA A 152 -6.78 -21.03 2.61
CA ALA A 152 -5.49 -20.50 3.05
C ALA A 152 -4.62 -21.58 3.71
N LEU A 153 -5.22 -22.44 4.53
CA LEU A 153 -4.51 -23.57 5.14
C LEU A 153 -4.00 -24.57 4.09
N LYS A 154 -4.79 -24.82 3.03
CA LYS A 154 -4.37 -25.66 1.89
C LYS A 154 -3.22 -25.03 1.13
N ALA A 155 -3.30 -23.73 0.83
CA ALA A 155 -2.22 -22.99 0.18
C ALA A 155 -0.92 -23.07 1.00
N GLN A 156 -1.00 -22.83 2.31
CA GLN A 156 0.14 -22.96 3.21
C GLN A 156 0.70 -24.39 3.28
N ALA A 157 -0.16 -25.41 3.30
CA ALA A 157 0.28 -26.81 3.32
C ALA A 157 1.08 -27.17 2.06
N ILE A 158 0.59 -26.76 0.88
CA ILE A 158 1.27 -26.99 -0.40
C ILE A 158 2.58 -26.21 -0.47
N ALA A 159 2.59 -24.92 -0.10
CA ALA A 159 3.82 -24.11 -0.08
C ALA A 159 4.86 -24.70 0.89
N ALA A 160 4.45 -25.09 2.09
CA ALA A 160 5.33 -25.70 3.09
C ALA A 160 5.90 -27.05 2.62
N ARG A 161 5.07 -27.90 1.97
CA ARG A 161 5.51 -29.18 1.39
C ARG A 161 6.52 -28.98 0.27
N THR A 162 6.24 -28.02 -0.61
CA THR A 162 7.11 -27.68 -1.74
C THR A 162 8.48 -27.22 -1.24
N TYR A 163 8.52 -26.32 -0.25
CA TYR A 163 9.77 -25.86 0.37
C TYR A 163 10.56 -27.00 1.02
N ALA A 164 9.88 -27.87 1.78
CA ALA A 164 10.52 -29.00 2.45
C ALA A 164 11.14 -29.98 1.45
N LEU A 165 10.39 -30.34 0.41
CA LEU A 165 10.87 -31.22 -0.67
C LEU A 165 12.06 -30.63 -1.43
N ARG A 166 12.04 -29.31 -1.67
CA ARG A 166 13.17 -28.61 -2.31
C ARG A 166 14.46 -28.77 -1.51
N HIS A 167 14.36 -28.95 -0.19
CA HIS A 167 15.47 -29.11 0.74
C HIS A 167 15.65 -30.54 1.26
N GLN A 168 14.99 -31.54 0.67
CA GLN A 168 14.93 -32.90 1.22
C GLN A 168 16.30 -33.57 1.35
N SER A 169 17.27 -33.21 0.50
CA SER A 169 18.64 -33.76 0.54
C SER A 169 19.52 -33.14 1.63
N THR A 170 18.98 -32.23 2.45
CA THR A 170 19.71 -31.52 3.51
C THR A 170 19.11 -31.79 4.88
N ILE A 171 19.96 -31.86 5.91
CA ILE A 171 19.51 -31.85 7.30
C ILE A 171 19.15 -30.42 7.66
N ILE A 172 17.86 -30.09 7.62
CA ILE A 172 17.34 -28.78 8.02
C ILE A 172 17.32 -28.66 9.54
N ASP A 173 17.22 -27.44 10.07
CA ASP A 173 16.92 -27.23 11.49
C ASP A 173 15.50 -26.70 11.72
N ASP A 174 15.00 -26.85 12.95
CA ASP A 174 13.65 -26.48 13.39
C ASP A 174 13.49 -24.98 13.73
N THR A 175 14.38 -24.13 13.18
CA THR A 175 14.37 -22.67 13.39
C THR A 175 13.80 -21.94 12.17
N VAL A 176 13.63 -20.62 12.30
CA VAL A 176 13.24 -19.73 11.21
C VAL A 176 14.24 -19.66 10.05
N SER A 177 15.40 -20.33 10.16
CA SER A 177 16.34 -20.49 9.05
C SER A 177 15.79 -21.40 7.95
N TYR A 178 14.84 -22.28 8.30
CA TYR A 178 14.09 -23.12 7.37
C TYR A 178 12.59 -22.96 7.65
N GLN A 179 12.05 -23.81 8.53
CA GLN A 179 10.64 -23.81 8.93
C GLN A 179 10.54 -24.20 10.40
N VAL A 180 9.62 -23.56 11.13
CA VAL A 180 9.45 -23.89 12.54
C VAL A 180 8.75 -25.24 12.66
N TYR A 181 9.45 -26.26 13.16
CA TYR A 181 8.92 -27.61 13.33
C TYR A 181 8.63 -27.93 14.81
N GLY A 182 7.35 -28.13 15.13
CA GLY A 182 6.85 -28.32 16.49
C GLY A 182 6.73 -29.76 16.98
N GLY A 183 7.03 -30.74 16.13
CA GLY A 183 6.74 -32.15 16.39
C GLY A 183 5.26 -32.49 16.22
N ALA A 184 4.76 -33.47 16.97
CA ALA A 184 3.46 -34.11 16.75
C ALA A 184 2.29 -33.50 17.54
N ALA A 185 2.34 -32.20 17.86
CA ALA A 185 1.24 -31.53 18.55
C ALA A 185 0.01 -31.37 17.64
N GLY A 186 0.22 -30.93 16.39
CA GLY A 186 -0.80 -30.83 15.33
C GLY A 186 -2.03 -29.97 15.65
N HIS A 187 -2.92 -29.84 14.67
CA HIS A 187 -4.29 -29.34 14.88
C HIS A 187 -5.23 -29.95 13.83
N TYR A 188 -6.44 -30.38 14.21
CA TYR A 188 -7.32 -31.14 13.30
C TYR A 188 -7.67 -30.40 11.99
N ARG A 189 -7.90 -29.07 12.05
CA ARG A 189 -8.17 -28.23 10.86
C ARG A 189 -7.00 -28.17 9.88
N THR A 190 -5.79 -27.92 10.37
CA THR A 190 -4.58 -27.90 9.53
C THR A 190 -4.26 -29.29 9.01
N ASN A 191 -4.45 -30.33 9.83
CA ASN A 191 -4.26 -31.72 9.43
C ASN A 191 -5.22 -32.11 8.29
N SER A 192 -6.47 -31.64 8.34
CA SER A 192 -7.44 -31.84 7.25
C SER A 192 -6.99 -31.15 5.95
N ALA A 193 -6.45 -29.94 6.02
CA ALA A 193 -5.92 -29.24 4.84
C ALA A 193 -4.68 -29.95 4.26
N ILE A 194 -3.79 -30.45 5.12
CA ILE A 194 -2.63 -31.27 4.74
C ILE A 194 -3.08 -32.53 4.00
N GLU A 195 -4.04 -33.28 4.56
CA GLU A 195 -4.58 -34.51 3.96
C GLU A 195 -5.25 -34.25 2.61
N GLN A 196 -6.10 -33.21 2.52
CA GLN A 196 -6.77 -32.84 1.27
C GLN A 196 -5.81 -32.41 0.16
N THR A 197 -4.58 -32.02 0.52
CA THR A 197 -3.53 -31.60 -0.42
C THR A 197 -2.35 -32.56 -0.42
N LYS A 198 -2.54 -33.79 0.06
CA LYS A 198 -1.48 -34.80 0.19
C LYS A 198 -0.73 -34.96 -1.13
N GLY A 199 0.60 -34.83 -1.07
CA GLY A 199 1.49 -34.96 -2.23
C GLY A 199 1.43 -33.83 -3.26
N MET A 200 0.61 -32.80 -3.08
CA MET A 200 0.57 -31.65 -3.99
C MET A 200 1.75 -30.70 -3.74
N VAL A 201 2.47 -30.35 -4.80
CA VAL A 201 3.65 -29.48 -4.81
C VAL A 201 3.55 -28.46 -5.93
N ILE A 202 4.31 -27.37 -5.83
CA ILE A 202 4.39 -26.33 -6.85
C ILE A 202 5.65 -26.54 -7.69
N LYS A 203 5.50 -26.56 -9.02
CA LYS A 203 6.60 -26.76 -9.97
C LYS A 203 6.67 -25.67 -11.03
N HIS A 204 7.89 -25.36 -11.46
CA HIS A 204 8.19 -24.51 -12.61
C HIS A 204 9.13 -25.29 -13.53
N ASP A 205 8.80 -25.38 -14.82
CA ASP A 205 9.56 -26.17 -15.80
C ASP A 205 9.83 -27.63 -15.36
N GLY A 206 8.87 -28.24 -14.64
CA GLY A 206 8.95 -29.62 -14.13
C GLY A 206 9.74 -29.79 -12.83
N GLU A 207 10.40 -28.73 -12.35
CA GLU A 207 11.21 -28.74 -11.14
C GLU A 207 10.44 -28.16 -9.95
N ILE A 208 10.62 -28.75 -8.75
CA ILE A 208 10.04 -28.23 -7.51
C ILE A 208 10.62 -26.84 -7.21
N ILE A 209 9.75 -25.86 -7.00
CA ILE A 209 10.18 -24.47 -6.80
C ILE A 209 10.72 -24.20 -5.39
N GLU A 210 11.36 -23.05 -5.26
CA GLU A 210 11.67 -22.46 -3.96
C GLU A 210 10.46 -21.68 -3.41
N ALA A 211 9.59 -22.36 -2.67
CA ALA A 211 8.30 -21.82 -2.21
C ALA A 211 8.40 -21.01 -0.90
N PHE A 212 9.12 -19.88 -0.93
CA PHE A 212 9.22 -18.98 0.22
C PHE A 212 7.87 -18.41 0.65
N PHE A 213 7.69 -18.17 1.95
CA PHE A 213 6.49 -17.54 2.50
C PHE A 213 6.83 -16.71 3.75
N SER A 214 6.02 -15.70 4.04
CA SER A 214 6.19 -14.84 5.22
C SER A 214 4.86 -14.38 5.78
N SER A 215 4.86 -13.82 7.00
CA SER A 215 3.61 -13.42 7.67
C SER A 215 2.84 -12.36 6.88
N SER A 216 3.52 -11.28 6.51
CA SER A 216 2.93 -10.20 5.70
C SER A 216 3.99 -9.60 4.79
N ASN A 217 3.64 -9.38 3.51
CA ASN A 217 4.52 -8.75 2.54
C ASN A 217 4.42 -7.21 2.55
N GLY A 218 3.57 -6.61 3.40
CA GLY A 218 3.44 -5.16 3.48
C GLY A 218 2.69 -4.53 2.31
N GLY A 219 1.95 -5.33 1.53
CA GLY A 219 1.21 -4.88 0.35
C GLY A 219 1.98 -4.98 -0.96
N MET A 220 3.22 -5.48 -0.94
CA MET A 220 4.07 -5.64 -2.12
C MET A 220 4.97 -6.87 -1.94
N THR A 221 4.85 -7.86 -2.82
CA THR A 221 5.77 -9.01 -2.85
C THR A 221 7.17 -8.57 -3.26
N GLU A 222 8.18 -9.35 -2.90
CA GLU A 222 9.57 -9.07 -3.22
C GLU A 222 10.20 -10.16 -4.10
N SER A 223 11.24 -9.80 -4.87
CA SER A 223 12.04 -10.76 -5.61
C SER A 223 13.13 -11.40 -4.74
N ASN A 224 13.41 -12.69 -4.98
CA ASN A 224 14.47 -13.41 -4.26
C ASN A 224 15.85 -12.73 -4.40
N SER A 225 16.18 -12.20 -5.58
CA SER A 225 17.48 -11.57 -5.84
C SER A 225 17.67 -10.24 -5.10
N ASN A 226 16.56 -9.59 -4.70
CA ASN A 226 16.60 -8.37 -3.90
C ASN A 226 16.85 -8.67 -2.41
N VAL A 227 16.38 -9.82 -1.91
CA VAL A 227 16.54 -10.21 -0.50
C VAL A 227 17.83 -11.00 -0.28
N TRP A 228 18.14 -11.95 -1.16
CA TRP A 228 19.32 -12.81 -1.06
C TRP A 228 20.22 -12.54 -2.26
N SER A 229 21.44 -12.05 -2.01
CA SER A 229 22.40 -11.66 -3.06
C SER A 229 23.00 -12.84 -3.84
N SER A 230 22.53 -14.07 -3.59
CA SER A 230 22.96 -15.29 -4.26
C SER A 230 21.81 -15.89 -5.05
N GLY A 231 21.94 -15.87 -6.37
CA GLY A 231 20.98 -16.50 -7.29
C GLY A 231 20.44 -15.52 -8.33
N ASN A 232 20.04 -16.07 -9.48
CA ASN A 232 19.30 -15.33 -10.48
C ASN A 232 17.89 -15.03 -9.96
N SER A 233 17.27 -13.97 -10.48
CA SER A 233 15.85 -13.71 -10.24
C SER A 233 15.05 -14.92 -10.74
N LEU A 234 14.17 -15.43 -9.88
CA LEU A 234 13.28 -16.54 -10.18
C LEU A 234 11.96 -15.96 -10.70
N ALA A 235 11.54 -16.34 -11.91
CA ALA A 235 10.35 -15.77 -12.56
C ALA A 235 9.09 -15.89 -11.70
N TYR A 236 8.94 -17.02 -11.01
CA TYR A 236 7.83 -17.28 -10.08
C TYR A 236 7.94 -16.55 -8.72
N LEU A 237 8.97 -15.71 -8.51
CA LEU A 237 9.13 -14.84 -7.33
C LEU A 237 9.28 -13.39 -7.79
N SER A 238 8.21 -12.89 -8.42
CA SER A 238 8.13 -11.53 -8.95
C SER A 238 7.61 -10.52 -7.93
N ILE A 239 7.98 -9.25 -8.10
CA ILE A 239 7.45 -8.11 -7.35
C ILE A 239 6.08 -7.72 -7.93
N LYS A 240 5.06 -7.67 -7.08
CA LYS A 240 3.74 -7.15 -7.43
C LYS A 240 2.97 -6.67 -6.21
N GLU A 241 2.04 -5.76 -6.44
CA GLU A 241 1.13 -5.28 -5.41
C GLU A 241 0.26 -6.44 -4.91
N ASP A 242 0.04 -6.49 -3.59
CA ASP A 242 -0.84 -7.45 -2.94
C ASP A 242 -1.92 -6.71 -2.14
N PRO A 243 -3.06 -6.38 -2.77
CA PRO A 243 -4.13 -5.62 -2.12
C PRO A 243 -4.81 -6.37 -0.98
N TYR A 244 -4.59 -7.69 -0.88
CA TYR A 244 -5.15 -8.53 0.17
C TYR A 244 -4.21 -8.68 1.37
N ASP A 245 -2.95 -8.25 1.30
CA ASP A 245 -2.09 -8.24 2.47
C ASP A 245 -2.59 -7.21 3.50
N SER A 246 -2.61 -7.58 4.77
CA SER A 246 -3.08 -6.69 5.85
C SER A 246 -2.14 -5.50 6.13
N LYS A 247 -0.98 -5.43 5.47
CA LYS A 247 0.07 -4.42 5.67
C LYS A 247 0.42 -4.26 7.14
N THR A 248 0.99 -5.32 7.73
CA THR A 248 1.32 -5.31 9.17
C THR A 248 2.29 -4.18 9.49
N ASN A 249 1.83 -3.12 10.14
CA ASN A 249 2.65 -1.96 10.45
C ASN A 249 3.66 -2.23 11.60
N TRP A 250 4.77 -1.51 11.55
CA TRP A 250 5.76 -1.41 12.61
C TRP A 250 6.41 -0.03 12.60
N GLU A 251 6.90 0.42 13.76
CA GLU A 251 7.49 1.74 13.92
C GLU A 251 8.68 1.71 14.90
N ILE A 252 9.60 2.65 14.70
CA ILE A 252 10.71 2.97 15.60
C ILE A 252 10.64 4.48 15.88
N MET A 253 10.35 4.82 17.13
CA MET A 253 10.30 6.20 17.62
C MET A 253 11.35 6.36 18.72
N LEU A 254 12.39 7.15 18.47
CA LEU A 254 13.53 7.28 19.37
C LEU A 254 13.90 8.75 19.62
N ASP A 255 14.08 9.10 20.89
CA ASP A 255 14.87 10.28 21.26
C ASP A 255 16.35 10.02 20.95
N LYS A 256 17.02 10.97 20.31
CA LYS A 256 18.46 10.88 20.05
C LYS A 256 19.27 10.91 21.34
N GLN A 257 18.82 11.66 22.34
CA GLN A 257 19.42 11.66 23.68
C GLN A 257 18.56 10.82 24.63
N GLN A 258 19.13 9.69 25.07
CA GLN A 258 18.52 8.73 25.98
C GLN A 258 18.75 9.09 27.45
N ILE A 259 19.93 9.64 27.78
CA ILE A 259 20.28 10.11 29.12
C ILE A 259 21.02 11.44 29.00
N ASP A 260 20.58 12.46 29.75
CA ASP A 260 21.33 13.71 29.90
C ASP A 260 22.28 13.61 31.11
N LEU A 261 23.58 13.51 30.84
CA LEU A 261 24.63 13.45 31.86
C LEU A 261 25.29 14.81 32.13
N SER A 262 24.80 15.91 31.55
CA SER A 262 25.43 17.24 31.67
C SER A 262 25.63 17.73 33.11
N LYS A 263 24.80 17.25 34.04
CA LYS A 263 24.83 17.59 35.48
C LYS A 263 25.41 16.50 36.38
N MET A 264 25.89 15.39 35.80
CA MET A 264 26.35 14.24 36.56
C MET A 264 27.88 14.26 36.69
N ASP A 265 28.39 13.89 37.87
CA ASP A 265 29.82 13.64 38.07
C ASP A 265 30.18 12.27 37.52
N LEU A 266 30.90 12.25 36.39
CA LEU A 266 31.33 11.03 35.72
C LEU A 266 32.47 10.31 36.46
N SER A 267 33.09 10.94 37.45
CA SER A 267 34.06 10.29 38.35
C SER A 267 33.40 9.60 39.54
N LYS A 268 32.08 9.79 39.75
CA LYS A 268 31.30 9.19 40.84
C LYS A 268 30.01 8.52 40.35
N PRO A 269 30.11 7.51 39.48
CA PRO A 269 28.93 6.87 38.89
C PRO A 269 27.97 6.25 39.93
N GLU A 270 28.47 5.84 41.10
CA GLU A 270 27.65 5.29 42.19
C GLU A 270 26.55 6.23 42.68
N GLU A 271 26.70 7.56 42.54
CA GLU A 271 25.72 8.54 43.00
C GLU A 271 24.46 8.60 42.13
N TRP A 272 24.54 8.21 40.86
CA TRP A 272 23.45 8.41 39.88
C TRP A 272 23.14 7.19 39.02
N TRP A 273 24.04 6.23 38.87
CA TRP A 273 23.90 5.13 37.91
C TRP A 273 22.64 4.30 38.11
N ALA A 274 22.24 4.08 39.37
CA ALA A 274 21.06 3.30 39.72
C ALA A 274 19.75 4.07 39.56
N SER A 275 19.76 5.40 39.62
CA SER A 275 18.55 6.25 39.58
C SER A 275 18.24 6.80 38.19
N VAL A 276 19.21 6.75 37.27
CA VAL A 276 19.07 7.25 35.90
C VAL A 276 18.73 6.10 34.96
N GLU A 277 17.73 6.26 34.11
CA GLU A 277 17.36 5.27 33.10
C GLU A 277 17.25 5.89 31.70
N GLU A 278 17.48 5.07 30.68
CA GLU A 278 17.20 5.46 29.30
C GLU A 278 15.70 5.68 29.08
N LYS A 279 15.38 6.68 28.25
CA LYS A 279 14.00 7.04 27.87
C LYS A 279 13.31 5.92 27.11
N ASP A 280 13.96 5.38 26.07
CA ASP A 280 13.39 4.33 25.25
C ASP A 280 13.42 2.98 25.96
N LYS A 281 12.28 2.30 25.93
CA LYS A 281 12.09 0.97 26.54
C LYS A 281 11.93 -0.14 25.51
N THR A 282 12.04 0.17 24.22
CA THR A 282 11.78 -0.78 23.13
C THR A 282 13.08 -1.24 22.44
N VAL A 283 13.85 -0.32 21.88
CA VAL A 283 15.08 -0.56 21.12
C VAL A 283 16.32 -0.61 22.02
N VAL A 284 16.44 0.30 23.00
CA VAL A 284 17.60 0.39 23.91
C VAL A 284 17.89 -0.95 24.61
N PRO A 285 16.90 -1.68 25.16
CA PRO A 285 17.17 -3.01 25.72
C PRO A 285 17.79 -3.99 24.72
N LYS A 286 17.39 -3.93 23.43
CA LYS A 286 17.91 -4.78 22.35
C LYS A 286 19.34 -4.41 21.98
N LEU A 287 19.64 -3.11 21.90
CA LEU A 287 21.00 -2.61 21.73
C LEU A 287 21.93 -3.06 22.87
N LYS A 288 21.46 -3.04 24.13
CA LYS A 288 22.24 -3.55 25.27
C LYS A 288 22.53 -5.05 25.16
N VAL A 289 21.54 -5.86 24.74
CA VAL A 289 21.74 -7.28 24.49
C VAL A 289 22.77 -7.49 23.37
N TRP A 290 22.66 -6.73 22.28
CA TRP A 290 23.62 -6.79 21.19
C TRP A 290 25.05 -6.43 21.65
N LEU A 291 25.23 -5.35 22.42
CA LEU A 291 26.52 -4.96 22.98
C LEU A 291 27.12 -6.05 23.88
N LYS A 292 26.30 -6.66 24.75
CA LYS A 292 26.74 -7.76 25.62
C LYS A 292 27.23 -8.97 24.83
N ASN A 293 26.61 -9.26 23.69
CA ASN A 293 27.03 -10.33 22.78
C ASN A 293 28.23 -9.95 21.91
N ASN A 294 28.63 -8.67 21.86
CA ASN A 294 29.68 -8.14 20.99
C ASN A 294 30.77 -7.40 21.79
N GLY A 295 31.34 -8.07 22.79
CA GLY A 295 32.53 -7.59 23.52
C GLY A 295 32.27 -7.00 24.91
N TYR A 296 31.00 -6.84 25.31
CA TYR A 296 30.63 -6.30 26.62
C TYR A 296 29.87 -7.32 27.49
N ALA A 297 30.23 -8.61 27.41
CA ALA A 297 29.59 -9.68 28.17
C ALA A 297 29.64 -9.38 29.69
N ASN A 298 28.51 -9.60 30.37
CA ASN A 298 28.34 -9.36 31.82
C ASN A 298 28.65 -7.92 32.29
N LYS A 299 28.67 -6.95 31.37
CA LYS A 299 28.86 -5.54 31.71
C LYS A 299 27.53 -4.84 31.99
N ASP A 300 27.58 -3.88 32.92
CA ASP A 300 26.50 -2.93 33.17
C ASP A 300 26.70 -1.69 32.29
N ILE A 301 25.68 -1.34 31.50
CA ILE A 301 25.78 -0.42 30.36
C ILE A 301 24.65 0.61 30.42
N LYS A 302 25.00 1.89 30.20
CA LYS A 302 24.07 3.00 30.00
C LYS A 302 24.27 3.61 28.61
N ILE A 303 23.25 3.56 27.75
CA ILE A 303 23.27 4.19 26.42
C ILE A 303 22.81 5.63 26.59
N THR A 304 23.66 6.60 26.24
CA THR A 304 23.36 8.03 26.43
C THR A 304 22.76 8.65 25.18
N ASP A 305 23.21 8.22 23.99
CA ASP A 305 22.78 8.82 22.73
C ASP A 305 22.68 7.77 21.63
N ILE A 306 21.69 7.94 20.76
CA ILE A 306 21.51 7.25 19.48
C ILE A 306 21.36 8.33 18.40
N PRO A 307 22.44 9.04 18.04
CA PRO A 307 22.35 10.21 17.16
C PRO A 307 21.98 9.86 15.71
N LEU A 308 22.16 8.60 15.31
CA LEU A 308 21.92 8.13 13.94
C LEU A 308 21.28 6.74 13.97
N LEU A 309 20.17 6.60 13.27
CA LEU A 309 19.59 5.34 12.83
C LEU A 309 18.88 5.61 11.49
N THR A 310 19.37 5.01 10.41
CA THR A 310 18.82 5.19 9.07
C THR A 310 18.87 3.89 8.28
N PHE A 311 17.97 3.77 7.31
CA PHE A 311 17.93 2.68 6.35
C PHE A 311 17.90 3.25 4.92
N THR A 312 18.64 2.63 4.00
CA THR A 312 18.90 3.14 2.65
C THR A 312 19.08 2.00 1.64
N ASP A 313 19.36 2.34 0.38
CA ASP A 313 19.53 1.38 -0.74
C ASP A 313 18.28 0.51 -0.93
N GLU A 314 17.16 1.21 -1.19
CA GLU A 314 15.86 0.63 -1.49
C GLU A 314 15.90 -0.11 -2.83
N LYS A 315 15.35 -1.32 -2.87
CA LYS A 315 15.20 -2.11 -4.11
C LYS A 315 13.83 -1.88 -4.74
N THR A 316 13.64 -2.46 -5.91
CA THR A 316 12.41 -2.30 -6.71
C THR A 316 11.12 -2.69 -5.98
N GLY A 317 11.18 -3.57 -4.97
CA GLY A 317 10.05 -3.93 -4.12
C GLY A 317 9.92 -3.10 -2.83
N GLY A 318 10.61 -1.96 -2.73
CA GLY A 318 10.52 -1.01 -1.61
C GLY A 318 11.37 -1.36 -0.39
N ARG A 319 12.07 -2.50 -0.40
CA ARG A 319 12.84 -2.97 0.76
C ARG A 319 14.25 -2.41 0.78
N VAL A 320 14.66 -1.91 1.94
CA VAL A 320 16.00 -1.37 2.19
C VAL A 320 17.01 -2.50 2.40
N THR A 321 18.21 -2.33 1.85
CA THR A 321 19.28 -3.34 1.95
C THR A 321 20.47 -2.87 2.78
N LYS A 322 20.54 -1.57 3.06
CA LYS A 322 21.60 -0.94 3.87
C LYS A 322 21.01 -0.16 5.04
N GLY A 323 21.84 0.04 6.06
CA GLY A 323 21.51 0.91 7.18
C GLY A 323 22.74 1.42 7.92
N SER A 324 22.54 2.49 8.68
CA SER A 324 23.57 3.07 9.52
C SER A 324 23.03 3.29 10.93
N ILE A 325 23.87 3.04 11.94
CA ILE A 325 23.55 3.31 13.33
C ILE A 325 24.78 3.86 14.05
N GLN A 326 24.56 4.84 14.91
CA GLN A 326 25.56 5.31 15.86
C GLN A 326 24.94 5.35 17.25
N LEU A 327 25.67 4.87 18.25
CA LEU A 327 25.30 4.99 19.65
C LEU A 327 26.51 5.33 20.52
N ASN A 328 26.27 6.16 21.53
CA ASN A 328 27.22 6.52 22.58
C ASN A 328 26.74 5.92 23.90
N PHE A 329 27.67 5.38 24.69
CA PHE A 329 27.34 4.69 25.92
C PHE A 329 28.51 4.66 26.90
N TYR A 330 28.20 4.34 28.15
CA TYR A 330 29.18 4.10 29.19
C TYR A 330 29.06 2.67 29.72
N VAL A 331 30.19 2.14 30.18
CA VAL A 331 30.28 0.84 30.84
C VAL A 331 30.71 1.07 32.28
N ARG A 332 29.97 0.52 33.24
CA ARG A 332 30.31 0.69 34.65
C ARG A 332 31.69 0.12 34.95
N GLY A 333 32.53 0.93 35.59
CA GLY A 333 33.91 0.56 35.93
C GLY A 333 34.92 0.70 34.78
N LEU A 334 34.50 1.13 33.59
CA LEU A 334 35.44 1.50 32.52
C LEU A 334 35.76 3.00 32.62
N VAL A 335 36.92 3.31 33.19
CA VAL A 335 37.35 4.65 33.55
C VAL A 335 38.71 5.00 32.94
N ASP A 336 39.01 6.29 32.85
CA ASP A 336 40.32 6.81 32.48
C ASP A 336 41.31 6.75 33.67
N ASP A 337 42.55 7.18 33.43
CA ASP A 337 43.61 7.20 34.45
C ASP A 337 43.28 8.09 35.66
N ARG A 338 42.22 8.92 35.58
CA ARG A 338 41.75 9.83 36.63
C ARG A 338 40.46 9.32 37.30
N GLY A 339 40.03 8.10 36.97
CA GLY A 339 38.82 7.49 37.53
C GLY A 339 37.51 7.98 36.91
N LYS A 340 37.55 8.78 35.84
CA LYS A 340 36.36 9.29 35.15
C LYS A 340 35.86 8.27 34.14
N LEU A 341 34.55 8.04 34.08
CA LEU A 341 33.97 7.12 33.09
C LEU A 341 34.37 7.48 31.65
N LEU A 342 34.76 6.46 30.87
CA LEU A 342 35.15 6.58 29.47
C LEU A 342 33.97 6.31 28.54
N GLN A 343 33.62 7.31 27.73
CA GLN A 343 32.57 7.15 26.72
C GLN A 343 33.03 6.16 25.64
N GLN A 344 32.15 5.23 25.31
CA GLN A 344 32.29 4.30 24.21
C GLN A 344 31.36 4.70 23.07
N THR A 345 31.77 4.45 21.83
CA THR A 345 30.95 4.71 20.64
C THR A 345 30.98 3.49 19.73
N VAL A 346 29.80 3.04 19.31
CA VAL A 346 29.64 2.11 18.19
C VAL A 346 29.07 2.89 17.02
N LYS A 347 29.74 2.80 15.86
CA LYS A 347 29.28 3.40 14.61
C LYS A 347 29.37 2.37 13.48
N LEU A 348 28.22 2.01 12.92
CA LEU A 348 28.13 1.24 11.69
C LEU A 348 27.57 2.16 10.60
N THR A 349 28.31 2.29 9.51
CA THR A 349 27.92 3.13 8.38
C THR A 349 27.74 2.24 7.15
N ASN A 350 26.62 2.39 6.46
CA ASN A 350 26.30 1.64 5.24
C ASN A 350 26.45 0.11 5.41
N ALA A 351 26.10 -0.41 6.58
CA ALA A 351 26.12 -1.84 6.87
C ALA A 351 24.91 -2.53 6.25
N ALA A 352 24.94 -3.87 6.17
CA ALA A 352 23.77 -4.64 5.77
C ALA A 352 22.58 -4.34 6.70
N ALA A 353 21.39 -4.09 6.14
CA ALA A 353 20.18 -3.82 6.93
C ALA A 353 19.87 -4.96 7.91
N SER A 354 20.18 -6.21 7.54
CA SER A 354 20.07 -7.38 8.43
C SER A 354 20.91 -7.25 9.71
N LYS A 355 22.10 -6.65 9.64
CA LYS A 355 22.95 -6.39 10.80
C LYS A 355 22.33 -5.35 11.72
N ILE A 356 21.80 -4.26 11.16
CA ILE A 356 21.14 -3.19 11.92
C ILE A 356 19.84 -3.71 12.54
N ARG A 357 19.03 -4.47 11.80
CA ARG A 357 17.81 -5.15 12.29
C ARG A 357 18.14 -6.07 13.48
N GLY A 358 19.25 -6.81 13.42
CA GLY A 358 19.74 -7.63 14.52
C GLY A 358 20.16 -6.84 15.77
N MET A 359 20.46 -5.54 15.64
CA MET A 359 20.74 -4.64 16.76
C MET A 359 19.45 -4.09 17.38
N VAL A 360 18.52 -3.60 16.54
CA VAL A 360 17.29 -2.95 17.03
C VAL A 360 16.20 -3.94 17.45
N GLY A 361 16.26 -5.19 16.99
CA GLY A 361 15.31 -6.25 17.31
C GLY A 361 14.38 -6.58 16.14
N GLN A 362 14.15 -7.87 15.91
CA GLN A 362 13.32 -8.38 14.81
C GLN A 362 11.82 -8.17 15.04
N GLU A 363 11.43 -8.03 16.31
CA GLU A 363 10.08 -7.73 16.78
C GLU A 363 9.75 -6.23 16.68
N VAL A 364 10.78 -5.37 16.68
CA VAL A 364 10.63 -3.93 16.50
C VAL A 364 10.61 -3.61 15.01
N MET A 365 11.67 -3.96 14.30
CA MET A 365 11.74 -3.86 12.84
C MET A 365 11.30 -5.19 12.22
N LYS A 366 10.02 -5.31 11.89
CA LYS A 366 9.41 -6.60 11.47
C LYS A 366 9.75 -7.00 10.03
N SER A 367 10.05 -6.04 9.17
CA SER A 367 10.45 -6.26 7.78
C SER A 367 11.54 -5.25 7.36
N TYR A 368 12.00 -5.35 6.12
CA TYR A 368 12.89 -4.36 5.50
C TYR A 368 12.14 -3.32 4.67
N LEU A 369 10.81 -3.34 4.65
CA LEU A 369 10.00 -2.38 3.90
C LEU A 369 9.76 -1.15 4.78
N VAL A 370 10.47 -0.07 4.46
CA VAL A 370 10.39 1.21 5.18
C VAL A 370 9.52 2.15 4.36
N ASP A 371 8.39 2.56 4.92
CA ASP A 371 7.42 3.42 4.22
C ASP A 371 7.75 4.90 4.42
N HIS A 372 8.18 5.25 5.64
CA HIS A 372 8.54 6.61 5.99
C HIS A 372 9.74 6.65 6.94
N SER A 373 10.63 7.61 6.74
CA SER A 373 11.70 7.90 7.68
C SER A 373 11.86 9.41 7.80
N SER A 374 11.82 9.91 9.02
CA SER A 374 12.12 11.29 9.35
C SER A 374 13.08 11.39 10.53
N THR A 375 13.90 12.42 10.52
CA THR A 375 14.80 12.72 11.62
C THR A 375 14.84 14.22 11.83
N ASP A 376 14.70 14.63 13.08
CA ASP A 376 14.87 16.02 13.53
C ASP A 376 16.07 16.10 14.49
N PRO A 377 16.46 17.29 14.99
CA PRO A 377 17.61 17.43 15.89
C PRO A 377 17.52 16.59 17.18
N SER A 378 16.31 16.25 17.63
CA SER A 378 16.02 15.56 18.88
C SER A 378 15.51 14.12 18.72
N LYS A 379 14.89 13.77 17.59
CA LYS A 379 14.18 12.51 17.40
C LYS A 379 14.46 11.83 16.07
N ILE A 380 14.19 10.52 16.05
CA ILE A 380 14.20 9.64 14.89
C ILE A 380 12.84 8.94 14.85
N SER A 381 12.19 8.97 13.69
CA SER A 381 10.94 8.27 13.39
C SER A 381 11.13 7.44 12.12
N ILE A 382 10.87 6.14 12.21
CA ILE A 382 10.94 5.21 11.08
C ILE A 382 9.69 4.35 11.15
N GLU A 383 8.90 4.36 10.09
CA GLU A 383 7.68 3.58 9.93
C GLU A 383 7.86 2.61 8.77
N GLY A 384 7.28 1.42 8.90
CA GLY A 384 7.31 0.43 7.84
C GLY A 384 6.18 -0.58 7.94
N SER A 385 6.07 -1.39 6.89
CA SER A 385 4.99 -2.35 6.70
C SER A 385 5.51 -3.76 6.46
N GLY A 386 4.69 -4.75 6.75
CA GLY A 386 5.02 -6.16 6.57
C GLY A 386 5.71 -6.81 7.76
N TYR A 387 5.79 -8.14 7.70
CA TYR A 387 6.47 -8.97 8.69
C TYR A 387 7.10 -10.18 7.98
N GLY A 388 8.43 -10.14 7.87
CA GLY A 388 9.25 -11.14 7.20
C GLY A 388 9.92 -10.59 5.95
N HIS A 389 10.40 -11.49 5.08
CA HIS A 389 11.14 -11.11 3.87
C HIS A 389 10.24 -10.59 2.74
N GLY A 390 8.97 -10.98 2.68
CA GLY A 390 8.03 -10.54 1.64
C GLY A 390 8.15 -11.25 0.28
N VAL A 391 9.14 -12.13 0.13
CA VAL A 391 9.25 -13.03 -1.04
C VAL A 391 8.23 -14.17 -0.94
N GLY A 392 7.48 -14.41 -2.02
CA GLY A 392 6.50 -15.49 -2.15
C GLY A 392 5.19 -15.24 -1.39
N LEU A 393 4.61 -16.30 -0.83
CA LEU A 393 3.28 -16.30 -0.19
C LEU A 393 3.24 -15.38 1.04
N SER A 394 2.32 -14.42 1.07
CA SER A 394 1.92 -13.74 2.30
C SER A 394 0.85 -14.55 3.02
N GLN A 395 1.08 -14.88 4.29
CA GLN A 395 0.11 -15.63 5.10
C GLN A 395 -1.17 -14.80 5.33
N PHE A 396 -1.04 -13.51 5.68
CA PHE A 396 -2.19 -12.61 5.82
C PHE A 396 -2.89 -12.37 4.48
N GLY A 397 -2.14 -12.24 3.40
CA GLY A 397 -2.73 -12.07 2.07
C GLY A 397 -3.47 -13.33 1.61
N ALA A 398 -2.92 -14.53 1.84
CA ALA A 398 -3.59 -15.80 1.58
C ALA A 398 -4.89 -15.95 2.38
N LYS A 399 -4.86 -15.59 3.67
CA LYS A 399 -6.07 -15.54 4.52
C LYS A 399 -7.14 -14.64 3.91
N ASN A 400 -6.80 -13.40 3.59
CA ASN A 400 -7.79 -12.42 3.14
C ASN A 400 -8.29 -12.73 1.70
N ARG A 401 -7.44 -13.30 0.84
CA ARG A 401 -7.85 -13.83 -0.47
C ARG A 401 -8.84 -14.99 -0.33
N ALA A 402 -8.56 -15.91 0.58
CA ALA A 402 -9.46 -17.02 0.89
C ALA A 402 -10.80 -16.55 1.47
N GLU A 403 -10.78 -15.55 2.36
CA GLU A 403 -11.99 -14.91 2.90
C GLU A 403 -12.78 -14.16 1.83
N ALA A 404 -12.12 -13.70 0.77
CA ALA A 404 -12.74 -13.13 -0.42
C ALA A 404 -13.19 -14.17 -1.46
N GLY A 405 -13.16 -15.46 -1.11
CA GLY A 405 -13.69 -16.55 -1.94
C GLY A 405 -12.68 -17.21 -2.88
N GLN A 406 -11.39 -16.82 -2.85
CA GLN A 406 -10.38 -17.44 -3.71
C GLN A 406 -10.00 -18.86 -3.24
N SER A 407 -9.83 -19.78 -4.19
CA SER A 407 -9.36 -21.14 -3.93
C SER A 407 -7.85 -21.18 -3.66
N TYR A 408 -7.35 -22.27 -3.08
CA TYR A 408 -5.91 -22.43 -2.85
C TYR A 408 -5.08 -22.36 -4.14
N GLN A 409 -5.63 -22.81 -5.28
CA GLN A 409 -4.97 -22.68 -6.59
C GLN A 409 -4.86 -21.22 -7.01
N GLU A 410 -5.91 -20.42 -6.86
CA GLU A 410 -5.88 -18.99 -7.21
C GLU A 410 -4.91 -18.22 -6.30
N ILE A 411 -4.91 -18.54 -5.01
CA ILE A 411 -3.98 -17.96 -4.03
C ILE A 411 -2.54 -18.28 -4.42
N LEU A 412 -2.21 -19.55 -4.65
CA LEU A 412 -0.86 -19.97 -5.01
C LEU A 412 -0.44 -19.46 -6.39
N GLY A 413 -1.36 -19.45 -7.36
CA GLY A 413 -1.11 -18.87 -8.69
C GLY A 413 -0.81 -17.38 -8.62
N PHE A 414 -1.44 -16.64 -7.70
CA PHE A 414 -1.02 -15.27 -7.42
C PHE A 414 0.43 -15.27 -6.90
N TYR A 415 0.74 -15.92 -5.78
CA TYR A 415 2.07 -15.76 -5.16
C TYR A 415 3.24 -16.40 -5.92
N TYR A 416 2.96 -17.41 -6.75
CA TYR A 416 3.94 -18.14 -7.55
C TYR A 416 3.46 -18.19 -9.02
N PRO A 417 3.54 -17.08 -9.78
CA PRO A 417 3.09 -17.05 -11.16
C PRO A 417 3.93 -17.98 -12.05
N ASP A 418 3.38 -18.36 -13.20
CA ASP A 418 4.03 -19.24 -14.19
C ASP A 418 4.41 -20.63 -13.63
N THR A 419 3.71 -21.11 -12.60
CA THR A 419 3.93 -22.44 -12.00
C THR A 419 2.72 -23.34 -12.14
N THR A 420 2.86 -24.61 -11.76
CA THR A 420 1.76 -25.58 -11.76
C THR A 420 1.72 -26.35 -10.44
N ILE A 421 0.52 -26.76 -10.01
CA ILE A 421 0.38 -27.73 -8.91
C ILE A 421 0.40 -29.12 -9.52
N GLU A 422 1.33 -29.94 -9.06
CA GLU A 422 1.46 -31.33 -9.47
C GLU A 422 1.41 -32.23 -8.25
N LYS A 423 0.87 -33.44 -8.43
CA LYS A 423 0.90 -34.46 -7.39
C LYS A 423 2.19 -35.27 -7.51
N GLU A 424 3.13 -35.04 -6.60
CA GLU A 424 4.46 -35.66 -6.58
C GLU A 424 4.41 -37.12 -6.11
N TYR A 425 3.56 -37.41 -5.12
CA TYR A 425 3.38 -38.74 -4.56
C TYR A 425 1.93 -39.00 -4.10
N GLY A 426 1.60 -40.27 -3.87
CA GLY A 426 0.27 -40.74 -3.51
C GLY A 426 -0.67 -40.99 -4.68
N PRO A 427 -1.94 -41.38 -4.43
CA PRO A 427 -2.88 -41.75 -5.49
C PRO A 427 -3.09 -40.61 -6.49
N GLY A 428 -2.84 -40.87 -7.77
CA GLY A 428 -2.90 -39.85 -8.83
C GLY A 428 -1.60 -39.06 -9.01
N ALA A 429 -0.45 -39.59 -8.55
CA ALA A 429 0.86 -39.03 -8.86
C ALA A 429 1.06 -38.83 -10.37
N GLY A 430 1.64 -37.69 -10.75
CA GLY A 430 1.75 -37.25 -12.15
C GLY A 430 0.53 -36.46 -12.66
N SER A 431 -0.55 -36.34 -11.88
CA SER A 431 -1.66 -35.44 -12.21
C SER A 431 -1.19 -33.98 -12.10
N LYS A 432 -1.38 -33.24 -13.19
CA LYS A 432 -1.00 -31.83 -13.31
C LYS A 432 -2.24 -30.94 -13.36
N THR A 433 -2.25 -29.89 -12.55
CA THR A 433 -3.21 -28.80 -12.65
C THR A 433 -2.41 -27.52 -12.82
N GLU A 434 -2.60 -26.84 -13.96
CA GLU A 434 -2.00 -25.52 -14.14
C GLU A 434 -2.52 -24.58 -13.05
N LEU A 435 -1.61 -23.79 -12.45
CA LEU A 435 -2.04 -22.72 -11.59
C LEU A 435 -2.60 -21.64 -12.50
N VAL A 436 -3.91 -21.69 -12.67
CA VAL A 436 -4.63 -20.61 -13.31
C VAL A 436 -4.44 -19.41 -12.38
N VAL A 437 -3.54 -18.51 -12.78
CA VAL A 437 -3.67 -17.11 -12.39
C VAL A 437 -4.97 -16.68 -13.05
N LYS A 438 -6.11 -16.92 -12.38
CA LYS A 438 -7.30 -16.16 -12.71
C LYS A 438 -6.83 -14.74 -12.50
N SER A 439 -6.68 -14.00 -13.59
CA SER A 439 -6.41 -12.57 -13.52
C SER A 439 -7.33 -12.05 -12.44
N GLU A 440 -6.78 -11.37 -11.43
CA GLU A 440 -7.53 -10.89 -10.27
C GLU A 440 -8.94 -10.51 -10.71
N PRO A 441 -9.99 -11.10 -10.10
CA PRO A 441 -11.34 -11.10 -10.64
C PRO A 441 -11.69 -9.69 -11.06
N ASN A 442 -11.67 -9.49 -12.39
CA ASN A 442 -11.81 -8.22 -13.08
C ASN A 442 -11.24 -6.99 -12.34
N SER A 443 -10.00 -6.59 -12.64
CA SER A 443 -9.56 -5.21 -12.37
C SER A 443 -10.50 -4.24 -13.11
N VAL A 444 -11.59 -3.85 -12.45
CA VAL A 444 -12.51 -2.85 -12.96
C VAL A 444 -11.82 -1.51 -12.75
N ASN A 445 -11.13 -1.04 -13.79
CA ASN A 445 -10.57 0.31 -13.78
C ASN A 445 -11.74 1.29 -13.78
N MET A 446 -11.92 1.97 -12.65
CA MET A 446 -13.00 2.91 -12.44
C MET A 446 -12.45 4.34 -12.42
N LYS A 447 -13.13 5.25 -13.09
CA LYS A 447 -12.83 6.69 -13.10
C LYS A 447 -14.11 7.45 -12.80
N ALA A 448 -14.04 8.41 -11.89
CA ALA A 448 -15.13 9.35 -11.63
C ALA A 448 -14.76 10.73 -12.16
N GLU A 449 -15.68 11.33 -12.90
CA GLU A 449 -15.60 12.69 -13.40
C GLU A 449 -16.79 13.46 -12.84
N PRO A 450 -16.60 14.22 -11.75
CA PRO A 450 -17.66 15.07 -11.22
C PRO A 450 -18.05 16.15 -12.23
N ASP A 451 -19.32 16.20 -12.57
CA ASP A 451 -19.95 17.30 -13.30
C ASP A 451 -20.69 18.20 -12.31
N HIS A 452 -19.97 19.21 -11.85
CA HIS A 452 -20.48 20.20 -10.91
C HIS A 452 -21.58 21.10 -11.51
N LEU A 453 -21.77 21.12 -12.85
CA LEU A 453 -22.80 21.95 -13.51
C LEU A 453 -24.18 21.30 -13.41
N ASN A 454 -24.22 19.96 -13.49
CA ASN A 454 -25.46 19.17 -13.55
C ASN A 454 -25.78 18.44 -12.25
N ASP A 455 -24.99 18.67 -11.18
CA ASP A 455 -25.04 17.89 -9.94
C ASP A 455 -24.90 16.40 -10.22
N GLU A 456 -23.97 15.99 -11.09
CA GLU A 456 -23.81 14.59 -11.50
C GLU A 456 -22.35 14.15 -11.36
N VAL A 457 -22.13 12.84 -11.24
CA VAL A 457 -20.80 12.24 -11.37
C VAL A 457 -20.89 11.15 -12.43
N GLY A 458 -20.12 11.33 -13.50
CA GLY A 458 -19.93 10.29 -14.51
C GLY A 458 -18.93 9.26 -13.98
N ILE A 459 -19.36 8.01 -13.86
CA ILE A 459 -18.53 6.89 -13.40
C ILE A 459 -18.31 5.99 -14.60
N THR A 460 -17.07 5.94 -15.08
CA THR A 460 -16.67 5.07 -16.19
C THR A 460 -15.91 3.88 -15.64
N TYR A 461 -16.25 2.67 -16.12
CA TYR A 461 -15.63 1.43 -15.70
C TYR A 461 -15.42 0.49 -16.88
N SER A 462 -14.42 -0.39 -16.83
CA SER A 462 -14.14 -1.34 -17.91
C SER A 462 -14.24 -2.78 -17.42
N LEU A 463 -14.95 -3.61 -18.19
CA LEU A 463 -15.14 -5.04 -17.95
C LEU A 463 -14.24 -5.84 -18.90
N LYS A 464 -13.53 -6.85 -18.38
CA LYS A 464 -12.67 -7.72 -19.21
C LYS A 464 -13.43 -8.84 -19.90
N GLU A 465 -14.64 -9.14 -19.44
CA GLU A 465 -15.57 -10.12 -20.00
C GLU A 465 -17.03 -9.68 -19.78
N ASP A 466 -17.97 -10.48 -20.27
CA ASP A 466 -19.40 -10.26 -20.06
C ASP A 466 -19.76 -10.58 -18.60
N ALA A 467 -20.43 -9.66 -17.91
CA ALA A 467 -20.74 -9.78 -16.48
C ALA A 467 -22.07 -9.14 -16.10
N VAL A 468 -22.67 -9.61 -15.01
CA VAL A 468 -23.78 -8.96 -14.31
C VAL A 468 -23.20 -7.93 -13.36
N VAL A 469 -23.54 -6.66 -13.54
CA VAL A 469 -22.90 -5.54 -12.85
C VAL A 469 -23.85 -4.85 -11.88
N THR A 470 -23.37 -4.59 -10.67
CA THR A 470 -24.00 -3.72 -9.67
C THR A 470 -23.01 -2.64 -9.22
N LEU A 471 -23.37 -1.37 -9.43
CA LEU A 471 -22.63 -0.20 -8.96
C LEU A 471 -23.42 0.47 -7.84
N THR A 472 -22.82 0.56 -6.66
CA THR A 472 -23.40 1.16 -5.45
C THR A 472 -22.54 2.32 -4.97
N ILE A 473 -23.18 3.42 -4.57
CA ILE A 473 -22.52 4.56 -3.94
C ILE A 473 -22.80 4.52 -2.44
N LYS A 474 -21.75 4.53 -1.62
CA LYS A 474 -21.81 4.47 -0.16
C LYS A 474 -21.31 5.77 0.46
N ASN A 475 -21.81 6.09 1.65
CA ASN A 475 -21.25 7.15 2.49
C ASN A 475 -20.07 6.63 3.34
N SER A 476 -19.42 7.53 4.09
CA SER A 476 -18.29 7.19 4.98
C SER A 476 -18.59 6.18 6.09
N LYS A 477 -19.87 5.85 6.35
CA LYS A 477 -20.30 4.82 7.29
C LYS A 477 -20.68 3.50 6.59
N GLY A 478 -20.39 3.37 5.30
CA GLY A 478 -20.72 2.19 4.48
C GLY A 478 -22.20 2.06 4.10
N LYS A 479 -23.05 3.05 4.42
CA LYS A 479 -24.48 3.01 4.05
C LYS A 479 -24.64 3.34 2.57
N ALA A 480 -25.30 2.46 1.81
CA ALA A 480 -25.69 2.71 0.43
C ALA A 480 -26.63 3.92 0.32
N LEU A 481 -26.27 4.87 -0.56
CA LEU A 481 -27.02 6.08 -0.85
C LEU A 481 -27.68 6.03 -2.24
N ALA A 482 -27.03 5.36 -3.20
CA ALA A 482 -27.53 5.20 -4.56
C ALA A 482 -27.01 3.89 -5.16
N THR A 483 -27.72 3.35 -6.16
CA THR A 483 -27.27 2.20 -6.94
C THR A 483 -27.49 2.51 -8.43
N PRO A 484 -26.57 3.26 -9.07
CA PRO A 484 -26.75 3.67 -10.47
C PRO A 484 -26.88 2.51 -11.46
N VAL A 485 -26.30 1.34 -11.14
CA VAL A 485 -26.44 0.10 -11.90
C VAL A 485 -26.80 -1.01 -10.94
N ARG A 486 -27.87 -1.75 -11.21
CA ARG A 486 -28.28 -2.90 -10.39
C ARG A 486 -28.50 -4.12 -11.26
N ASP A 487 -27.66 -5.13 -11.03
CA ASP A 487 -27.72 -6.47 -11.60
C ASP A 487 -27.92 -6.49 -13.12
N GLN A 488 -27.26 -5.57 -13.83
CA GLN A 488 -27.40 -5.46 -15.29
C GLN A 488 -26.36 -6.31 -16.00
N THR A 489 -26.79 -7.15 -16.94
CA THR A 489 -25.86 -7.87 -17.82
C THR A 489 -25.22 -6.92 -18.81
N MET A 490 -23.90 -6.81 -18.76
CA MET A 490 -23.09 -5.94 -19.62
C MET A 490 -22.06 -6.75 -20.38
N LYS A 491 -21.77 -6.31 -21.60
CA LYS A 491 -20.73 -6.93 -22.44
C LYS A 491 -19.34 -6.51 -22.01
N LYS A 492 -18.33 -7.30 -22.35
CA LYS A 492 -16.92 -6.87 -22.28
C LYS A 492 -16.74 -5.48 -22.91
N GLY A 493 -15.99 -4.59 -22.25
CA GLY A 493 -15.70 -3.25 -22.74
C GLY A 493 -15.91 -2.16 -21.69
N THR A 494 -15.85 -0.91 -22.13
CA THR A 494 -16.02 0.27 -21.28
C THR A 494 -17.48 0.68 -21.21
N HIS A 495 -17.94 0.94 -19.99
CA HIS A 495 -19.30 1.37 -19.68
C HIS A 495 -19.27 2.61 -18.79
N SER A 496 -20.37 3.34 -18.77
CA SER A 496 -20.52 4.51 -17.92
C SER A 496 -21.87 4.51 -17.23
N ALA A 497 -21.89 5.02 -16.00
CA ALA A 497 -23.09 5.26 -15.22
C ALA A 497 -23.05 6.67 -14.65
N ILE A 498 -24.23 7.25 -14.40
CA ILE A 498 -24.36 8.60 -13.85
C ILE A 498 -24.90 8.49 -12.43
N TRP A 499 -24.22 9.13 -11.48
CA TRP A 499 -24.72 9.31 -10.13
C TRP A 499 -25.21 10.75 -9.93
N ASN A 500 -26.50 10.94 -9.64
CA ASN A 500 -27.05 12.24 -9.28
C ASN A 500 -26.67 12.64 -7.84
N THR A 501 -26.04 13.78 -7.70
CA THR A 501 -25.48 14.31 -6.46
C THR A 501 -26.24 15.52 -5.89
N LYS A 502 -27.41 15.87 -6.44
CA LYS A 502 -28.16 17.08 -6.06
C LYS A 502 -28.45 17.17 -4.56
N THR A 503 -28.82 16.05 -3.94
CA THR A 503 -29.21 15.98 -2.53
C THR A 503 -28.11 15.56 -1.57
N VAL A 504 -26.88 15.31 -2.06
CA VAL A 504 -25.75 14.94 -1.20
C VAL A 504 -24.88 16.13 -0.82
N ASN A 505 -24.29 16.05 0.37
CA ASN A 505 -23.46 17.10 0.97
C ASN A 505 -22.01 17.00 0.49
N ASN A 506 -21.22 18.02 0.81
CA ASN A 506 -19.78 17.96 0.61
C ASN A 506 -19.17 16.87 1.49
N GLY A 507 -18.27 16.07 0.91
CA GLY A 507 -17.68 14.93 1.59
C GLY A 507 -17.06 13.93 0.63
N THR A 508 -16.46 12.90 1.20
CA THR A 508 -15.94 11.75 0.45
C THR A 508 -16.97 10.63 0.49
N TYR A 509 -17.26 10.10 -0.69
CA TYR A 509 -18.14 8.97 -0.93
C TYR A 509 -17.33 7.84 -1.57
N GLU A 510 -17.87 6.64 -1.56
CA GLU A 510 -17.23 5.48 -2.18
C GLU A 510 -18.16 4.92 -3.24
N ALA A 511 -17.68 4.83 -4.48
CA ALA A 511 -18.31 3.99 -5.50
C ALA A 511 -17.74 2.58 -5.35
N GLU A 512 -18.63 1.59 -5.21
CA GLU A 512 -18.31 0.17 -5.18
C GLU A 512 -19.00 -0.49 -6.36
N ILE A 513 -18.24 -1.16 -7.21
CA ILE A 513 -18.76 -1.92 -8.34
C ILE A 513 -18.48 -3.40 -8.14
N SER A 514 -19.53 -4.20 -8.27
CA SER A 514 -19.54 -5.65 -8.32
C SER A 514 -19.83 -6.09 -9.76
N ALA A 515 -19.06 -7.04 -10.28
CA ALA A 515 -19.24 -7.62 -11.60
C ALA A 515 -19.14 -9.16 -11.51
N MET A 516 -20.27 -9.84 -11.67
CA MET A 516 -20.38 -11.30 -11.57
C MET A 516 -20.41 -11.94 -12.96
N ASP A 517 -19.46 -12.83 -13.25
CA ASP A 517 -19.44 -13.56 -14.52
C ASP A 517 -20.50 -14.66 -14.59
N ARG A 518 -20.65 -15.28 -15.76
CA ARG A 518 -21.60 -16.39 -16.00
C ARG A 518 -21.31 -17.67 -15.20
N THR A 519 -20.13 -17.79 -14.61
CA THR A 519 -19.71 -18.90 -13.75
C THR A 519 -19.89 -18.60 -12.26
N GLY A 520 -20.39 -17.40 -11.93
CA GLY A 520 -20.65 -16.95 -10.56
C GLY A 520 -19.46 -16.29 -9.87
N ASN A 521 -18.34 -16.01 -10.57
CA ASN A 521 -17.22 -15.30 -9.96
C ASN A 521 -17.52 -13.80 -9.92
N GLU A 522 -17.34 -13.18 -8.76
CA GLU A 522 -17.59 -11.74 -8.54
C GLU A 522 -16.27 -10.96 -8.47
N GLY A 523 -16.11 -9.94 -9.31
CA GLY A 523 -15.06 -8.93 -9.20
C GLY A 523 -15.57 -7.68 -8.50
N LEU A 524 -14.80 -7.15 -7.55
CA LEU A 524 -15.15 -5.96 -6.77
C LEU A 524 -14.09 -4.88 -6.97
N ALA A 525 -14.51 -3.64 -7.21
CA ALA A 525 -13.63 -2.47 -7.18
C ALA A 525 -14.28 -1.31 -6.44
N THR A 526 -13.47 -0.54 -5.71
CA THR A 526 -13.92 0.67 -5.03
C THR A 526 -13.13 1.90 -5.47
N MET A 527 -13.73 3.08 -5.38
CA MET A 527 -13.07 4.35 -5.66
C MET A 527 -13.69 5.45 -4.80
N ALA A 528 -12.82 6.25 -4.18
CA ALA A 528 -13.24 7.44 -3.48
C ALA A 528 -13.68 8.54 -4.46
N ILE A 529 -14.88 9.09 -4.25
CA ILE A 529 -15.43 10.22 -4.99
C ILE A 529 -15.54 11.39 -4.01
N LYS A 530 -14.78 12.47 -4.27
CA LYS A 530 -14.86 13.69 -3.48
C LYS A 530 -15.90 14.64 -4.08
N ILE A 531 -16.93 14.95 -3.31
CA ILE A 531 -17.92 15.98 -3.66
C ILE A 531 -17.56 17.27 -2.94
N SER A 532 -17.27 18.31 -3.72
CA SER A 532 -17.02 19.68 -3.24
C SER A 532 -17.87 20.66 -4.05
N LYS A 533 -19.06 20.97 -3.55
CA LYS A 533 -19.90 22.04 -4.09
C LYS A 533 -19.33 23.38 -3.65
N ASP A 534 -19.03 24.24 -4.62
CA ASP A 534 -18.73 25.64 -4.38
C ASP A 534 -20.04 26.37 -4.06
N THR A 535 -20.09 27.00 -2.89
CA THR A 535 -21.26 27.74 -2.41
C THR A 535 -21.02 29.25 -2.38
N SER A 536 -19.85 29.70 -2.84
CA SER A 536 -19.44 31.10 -2.77
C SER A 536 -19.71 31.80 -4.09
N ALA A 537 -20.51 32.85 -4.06
CA ALA A 537 -20.74 33.67 -5.25
C ALA A 537 -19.49 34.51 -5.60
N PRO A 538 -19.23 34.76 -6.90
CA PRO A 538 -18.17 35.67 -7.33
C PRO A 538 -18.26 37.02 -6.63
N LYS A 539 -17.13 37.53 -6.18
CA LYS A 539 -16.97 38.88 -5.65
C LYS A 539 -16.69 39.85 -6.78
N ILE A 540 -17.46 40.93 -6.82
CA ILE A 540 -17.29 42.04 -7.75
C ILE A 540 -16.82 43.26 -6.96
N THR A 541 -15.64 43.79 -7.28
CA THR A 541 -15.02 44.95 -6.60
C THR A 541 -14.59 46.02 -7.60
N ASP A 542 -14.12 47.16 -7.09
CA ASP A 542 -13.51 48.26 -7.89
C ASP A 542 -14.40 48.79 -9.02
N VAL A 543 -15.71 48.76 -8.79
CA VAL A 543 -16.71 49.17 -9.79
C VAL A 543 -16.65 50.68 -9.98
N ASN A 544 -16.22 51.11 -11.16
CA ASN A 544 -16.13 52.51 -11.55
C ASN A 544 -16.87 52.75 -12.87
N THR A 545 -17.51 53.91 -12.98
CA THR A 545 -18.14 54.35 -14.23
C THR A 545 -17.62 55.74 -14.60
N SER A 546 -17.35 55.96 -15.88
CA SER A 546 -16.92 57.25 -16.40
C SER A 546 -17.56 57.51 -17.76
N GLY A 547 -18.19 58.67 -17.94
CA GLY A 547 -18.81 59.07 -19.20
C GLY A 547 -17.89 60.00 -19.99
N ASN A 548 -17.70 59.73 -21.28
CA ASN A 548 -17.07 60.63 -22.23
C ASN A 548 -18.13 61.20 -23.19
N TYR A 549 -18.44 62.48 -23.02
CA TYR A 549 -19.50 63.17 -23.76
C TYR A 549 -19.14 63.50 -25.21
N SER A 550 -17.84 63.61 -25.50
CA SER A 550 -17.36 63.89 -26.87
C SER A 550 -17.51 62.68 -27.79
N THR A 551 -17.46 61.48 -27.21
CA THR A 551 -17.58 60.19 -27.92
C THR A 551 -18.91 59.49 -27.70
N GLU A 552 -19.81 60.07 -26.88
CA GLU A 552 -21.10 59.48 -26.47
C GLU A 552 -20.95 58.07 -25.85
N LYS A 553 -19.82 57.79 -25.18
CA LYS A 553 -19.49 56.48 -24.60
C LYS A 553 -19.25 56.56 -23.11
N ALA A 554 -19.78 55.61 -22.35
CA ALA A 554 -19.46 55.42 -20.94
C ALA A 554 -18.65 54.14 -20.75
N ASN A 555 -17.54 54.24 -20.02
CA ASN A 555 -16.71 53.11 -19.64
C ASN A 555 -17.10 52.64 -18.24
N ILE A 556 -17.37 51.34 -18.12
CA ILE A 556 -17.64 50.63 -16.88
C ILE A 556 -16.46 49.71 -16.64
N THR A 557 -15.77 49.85 -15.51
CA THR A 557 -14.68 48.94 -15.11
C THR A 557 -14.99 48.29 -13.79
N TYR A 558 -14.62 47.02 -13.62
CA TYR A 558 -14.86 46.24 -12.41
C TYR A 558 -13.82 45.12 -12.29
N THR A 559 -13.61 44.59 -11.10
CA THR A 559 -12.74 43.44 -10.84
C THR A 559 -13.59 42.25 -10.40
N ILE A 560 -13.31 41.07 -10.96
CA ILE A 560 -13.86 39.79 -10.47
C ILE A 560 -12.74 38.94 -9.85
N ASN A 561 -13.00 38.32 -8.71
CA ASN A 561 -12.03 37.50 -7.96
C ASN A 561 -11.78 36.11 -8.57
N GLU A 562 -12.61 35.69 -9.52
CA GLU A 562 -12.61 34.37 -10.16
C GLU A 562 -13.23 34.44 -11.56
N ASN A 563 -13.13 33.34 -12.32
CA ASN A 563 -13.72 33.26 -13.66
C ASN A 563 -15.25 33.16 -13.55
N ALA A 564 -15.98 34.02 -14.24
CA ALA A 564 -17.45 34.06 -14.16
C ALA A 564 -18.08 34.47 -15.49
N ASN A 565 -19.31 34.00 -15.73
CA ASN A 565 -20.21 34.60 -16.71
C ASN A 565 -20.70 35.93 -16.16
N VAL A 566 -20.36 37.03 -16.83
CA VAL A 566 -20.73 38.38 -16.38
C VAL A 566 -21.72 39.01 -17.32
N THR A 567 -22.86 39.40 -16.75
CA THR A 567 -23.87 40.24 -17.40
C THR A 567 -23.73 41.68 -16.91
N VAL A 568 -23.56 42.64 -17.83
CA VAL A 568 -23.55 44.07 -17.51
C VAL A 568 -24.77 44.73 -18.14
N GLU A 569 -25.77 45.02 -17.31
CA GLU A 569 -27.01 45.65 -17.72
C GLU A 569 -27.03 47.14 -17.40
N ILE A 570 -27.63 47.93 -18.27
CA ILE A 570 -27.95 49.33 -18.04
C ILE A 570 -29.45 49.46 -17.89
N LYS A 571 -29.90 50.04 -16.78
CA LYS A 571 -31.31 50.25 -16.45
C LYS A 571 -31.62 51.74 -16.35
N ASN A 572 -32.78 52.15 -16.87
CA ASN A 572 -33.26 53.52 -16.71
C ASN A 572 -33.82 53.76 -15.29
N SER A 573 -34.28 54.97 -15.01
CA SER A 573 -34.84 55.37 -13.70
C SER A 573 -36.09 54.58 -13.27
N LYS A 574 -36.77 53.89 -14.21
CA LYS A 574 -37.92 53.01 -13.93
C LYS A 574 -37.51 51.54 -13.77
N GLY A 575 -36.21 51.23 -13.77
CA GLY A 575 -35.68 49.87 -13.66
C GLY A 575 -35.72 49.04 -14.95
N LYS A 576 -36.20 49.61 -16.07
CA LYS A 576 -36.24 48.90 -17.36
C LYS A 576 -34.83 48.81 -17.95
N VAL A 577 -34.44 47.60 -18.37
CA VAL A 577 -33.17 47.36 -19.09
C VAL A 577 -33.22 48.10 -20.43
N VAL A 578 -32.23 48.95 -20.67
CA VAL A 578 -32.05 49.77 -21.88
C VAL A 578 -30.76 49.43 -22.63
N GLY A 579 -29.92 48.54 -22.08
CA GLY A 579 -28.76 47.98 -22.77
C GLY A 579 -28.15 46.82 -22.00
N ILE A 580 -27.58 45.85 -22.72
CA ILE A 580 -26.78 44.74 -22.20
C ILE A 580 -25.42 44.84 -22.88
N LEU A 581 -24.36 45.10 -22.12
CA LEU A 581 -23.02 45.40 -22.66
C LEU A 581 -22.12 44.17 -22.75
N SER A 582 -22.40 43.17 -21.92
CA SER A 582 -21.77 41.86 -22.00
C SER A 582 -22.72 40.82 -21.45
N GLU A 583 -22.66 39.62 -22.02
CA GLU A 583 -23.24 38.40 -21.48
C GLU A 583 -22.34 37.24 -21.94
N ARG A 584 -21.20 37.11 -21.27
CA ARG A 584 -20.16 36.14 -21.66
C ARG A 584 -19.23 35.82 -20.49
N GLN A 585 -18.40 34.80 -20.67
CA GLN A 585 -17.37 34.45 -19.71
C GLN A 585 -16.23 35.47 -19.71
N PHE A 586 -15.78 35.80 -18.49
CA PHE A 586 -14.58 36.58 -18.24
C PHE A 586 -13.65 35.81 -17.31
N THR A 587 -12.34 35.97 -17.51
CA THR A 587 -11.32 35.47 -16.59
C THR A 587 -11.21 36.38 -15.37
N LYS A 588 -10.74 35.83 -14.26
CA LYS A 588 -10.37 36.58 -13.05
C LYS A 588 -9.55 37.82 -13.38
N GLY A 589 -9.84 38.92 -12.69
CA GLY A 589 -9.08 40.17 -12.79
C GLY A 589 -9.93 41.35 -13.23
N ARG A 590 -9.26 42.40 -13.70
CA ARG A 590 -9.89 43.67 -14.08
C ARG A 590 -10.55 43.54 -15.44
N GLN A 591 -11.82 43.92 -15.51
CA GLN A 591 -12.66 43.88 -16.69
C GLN A 591 -13.22 45.26 -17.04
N SER A 592 -13.62 45.42 -18.29
CA SER A 592 -14.27 46.64 -18.75
C SER A 592 -15.36 46.36 -19.79
N ALA A 593 -16.39 47.20 -19.77
CA ALA A 593 -17.45 47.25 -20.76
C ALA A 593 -17.69 48.71 -21.17
N THR A 594 -18.02 48.94 -22.44
CA THR A 594 -18.30 50.27 -22.96
C THR A 594 -19.76 50.37 -23.38
N TRP A 595 -20.47 51.38 -22.88
CA TRP A 595 -21.83 51.69 -23.28
C TRP A 595 -21.86 52.85 -24.26
N ASP A 596 -22.39 52.64 -25.46
CA ASP A 596 -22.74 53.72 -26.39
C ASP A 596 -24.13 54.28 -26.02
N PHE A 597 -24.17 55.52 -25.55
CA PHE A 597 -25.40 56.19 -25.13
C PHE A 597 -25.92 57.22 -26.14
N LYS A 598 -25.47 57.14 -27.40
CA LYS A 598 -25.83 58.05 -28.49
C LYS A 598 -27.32 58.36 -28.59
N ASN A 599 -28.19 57.37 -28.36
CA ASN A 599 -29.65 57.51 -28.49
C ASN A 599 -30.39 57.71 -27.16
N MET A 600 -29.66 57.89 -26.05
CA MET A 600 -30.25 58.02 -24.71
C MET A 600 -30.50 59.48 -24.34
N SER A 601 -31.60 59.76 -23.64
CA SER A 601 -31.86 61.07 -23.04
C SER A 601 -30.98 61.31 -21.81
N ASN A 602 -30.90 62.56 -21.36
CA ASN A 602 -30.25 62.89 -20.09
C ASN A 602 -30.92 62.15 -18.93
N GLY A 603 -30.10 61.74 -17.97
CA GLY A 603 -30.59 61.04 -16.80
C GLY A 603 -29.50 60.25 -16.09
N THR A 604 -29.87 59.73 -14.93
CA THR A 604 -29.06 58.76 -14.20
C THR A 604 -29.54 57.37 -14.52
N PHE A 605 -28.60 56.50 -14.89
CA PHE A 605 -28.83 55.11 -15.22
C PHE A 605 -28.14 54.24 -14.18
N THR A 606 -28.74 53.08 -13.91
CA THR A 606 -28.16 52.08 -13.02
C THR A 606 -27.41 51.08 -13.89
N VAL A 607 -26.12 50.89 -13.59
CA VAL A 607 -25.32 49.79 -14.14
C VAL A 607 -25.41 48.64 -13.16
N THR A 608 -26.02 47.53 -13.56
CA THR A 608 -26.05 46.29 -12.78
C THR A 608 -25.04 45.32 -13.38
N ILE A 609 -24.09 44.87 -12.57
CA ILE A 609 -23.10 43.86 -12.94
C ILE A 609 -23.46 42.59 -12.17
N SER A 610 -23.78 41.53 -12.90
CA SER A 610 -24.11 40.23 -12.35
C SER A 610 -23.03 39.24 -12.77
N ALA A 611 -22.30 38.68 -11.82
CA ALA A 611 -21.31 37.64 -12.05
C ALA A 611 -21.85 36.31 -11.54
N LYS A 612 -21.82 35.30 -12.39
CA LYS A 612 -22.26 33.94 -12.12
C LYS A 612 -21.12 32.98 -12.39
N ASP A 613 -20.69 32.24 -11.37
CA ASP A 613 -19.63 31.23 -11.53
C ASP A 613 -20.13 30.00 -12.30
N LYS A 614 -19.27 28.98 -12.42
CA LYS A 614 -19.63 27.68 -13.01
C LYS A 614 -20.55 26.84 -12.14
N SER A 615 -20.64 27.13 -10.84
CA SER A 615 -21.49 26.43 -9.86
C SER A 615 -22.86 27.10 -9.68
N ASN A 616 -23.21 28.02 -10.58
CA ASN A 616 -24.41 28.84 -10.57
C ASN A 616 -24.56 29.82 -9.39
N ASN A 617 -23.54 30.00 -8.55
CA ASN A 617 -23.57 31.05 -7.53
C ASN A 617 -23.49 32.41 -8.21
N GLN A 618 -24.39 33.31 -7.82
CA GLN A 618 -24.53 34.61 -8.47
C GLN A 618 -24.45 35.75 -7.46
N LYS A 619 -23.67 36.77 -7.79
CA LYS A 619 -23.70 38.06 -7.10
C LYS A 619 -23.99 39.15 -8.10
N SER A 620 -24.81 40.11 -7.67
CA SER A 620 -25.05 41.33 -8.43
C SER A 620 -24.65 42.54 -7.59
N ILE A 621 -23.98 43.50 -8.22
CA ILE A 621 -23.71 44.82 -7.67
C ILE A 621 -24.29 45.86 -8.63
N SER A 622 -24.73 46.99 -8.09
CA SER A 622 -25.23 48.10 -8.89
C SER A 622 -24.50 49.39 -8.56
N THR A 623 -24.21 50.18 -9.58
CA THR A 623 -23.68 51.54 -9.45
C THR A 623 -24.46 52.48 -10.38
N LYS A 624 -24.24 53.78 -10.26
CA LYS A 624 -24.92 54.79 -11.07
C LYS A 624 -23.95 55.41 -12.07
N VAL A 625 -24.41 55.59 -13.31
CA VAL A 625 -23.77 56.41 -14.33
C VAL A 625 -24.73 57.52 -14.73
N SER A 626 -24.28 58.78 -14.67
CA SER A 626 -25.10 59.92 -15.07
C SER A 626 -24.68 60.41 -16.45
N ILE A 627 -25.64 60.55 -17.36
CA ILE A 627 -25.44 61.13 -18.67
C ILE A 627 -26.08 62.50 -18.71
N ARG A 628 -25.27 63.49 -19.04
CA ARG A 628 -25.69 64.88 -19.27
C ARG A 628 -25.18 65.32 -20.64
N LYS A 629 -25.99 65.11 -21.67
CA LYS A 629 -25.85 65.80 -22.95
C LYS A 629 -26.11 67.28 -22.67
N THR A 630 -25.06 68.08 -22.74
CA THR A 630 -25.19 69.54 -22.62
C THR A 630 -26.00 69.99 -23.83
N THR A 631 -27.20 70.52 -23.61
CA THR A 631 -28.02 71.04 -24.71
C THR A 631 -27.74 72.53 -24.80
N GLY A 632 -27.65 73.07 -26.01
CA GLY A 632 -27.60 74.50 -26.24
C GLY A 632 -28.78 74.93 -27.09
N ILE A 633 -29.31 76.12 -26.85
CA ILE A 633 -30.35 76.74 -27.65
C ILE A 633 -29.69 77.74 -28.60
N VAL A 634 -30.00 77.62 -29.89
CA VAL A 634 -29.47 78.52 -30.92
C VAL A 634 -30.11 79.90 -30.78
N THR A 635 -29.28 80.94 -30.65
CA THR A 635 -29.74 82.33 -30.45
C THR A 635 -29.76 83.15 -31.75
N ALA A 636 -29.00 82.71 -32.75
CA ALA A 636 -28.98 83.32 -34.09
C ALA A 636 -30.25 82.96 -34.88
N ARG A 637 -30.70 83.84 -35.78
CA ARG A 637 -31.84 83.58 -36.68
C ARG A 637 -31.60 82.32 -37.54
N GLU A 638 -30.39 82.21 -38.08
CA GLU A 638 -29.90 81.07 -38.84
C GLU A 638 -28.42 80.84 -38.48
N LEU A 639 -28.00 79.58 -38.36
CA LEU A 639 -26.66 79.18 -37.95
C LEU A 639 -26.23 77.93 -38.70
N TYR A 640 -25.10 78.01 -39.39
CA TYR A 640 -24.53 76.90 -40.17
C TYR A 640 -23.63 76.02 -39.31
N ILE A 641 -23.90 74.71 -39.33
CA ILE A 641 -23.03 73.67 -38.76
C ILE A 641 -21.87 73.46 -39.74
N LYS A 642 -20.64 73.75 -39.31
CA LYS A 642 -19.42 73.66 -40.11
C LYS A 642 -18.71 72.32 -39.92
N LYS A 643 -18.19 71.73 -40.99
CA LYS A 643 -17.46 70.44 -40.91
C LYS A 643 -16.24 70.52 -39.97
N ASN A 644 -15.51 71.64 -40.01
CA ASN A 644 -14.34 71.94 -39.17
C ASN A 644 -14.53 73.27 -38.40
N LYS A 645 -13.65 73.58 -37.43
CA LYS A 645 -13.61 74.83 -36.64
C LYS A 645 -13.18 76.07 -37.46
N ASN A 646 -13.82 76.29 -38.61
CA ASN A 646 -13.50 77.38 -39.54
C ASN A 646 -14.80 77.87 -40.20
N ALA A 647 -15.06 79.18 -40.18
CA ALA A 647 -16.26 79.78 -40.76
C ALA A 647 -16.37 79.54 -42.28
N SER A 648 -15.24 79.40 -42.98
CA SER A 648 -15.17 79.10 -44.42
C SER A 648 -15.26 77.61 -44.73
N SER A 649 -15.36 76.74 -43.71
CA SER A 649 -15.51 75.30 -43.91
C SER A 649 -16.85 74.96 -44.57
N GLU A 650 -16.88 73.82 -45.26
CA GLU A 650 -18.09 73.17 -45.77
C GLU A 650 -19.20 73.13 -44.70
N THR A 651 -20.41 73.54 -45.08
CA THR A 651 -21.59 73.49 -44.23
C THR A 651 -22.21 72.10 -44.32
N VAL A 652 -22.36 71.43 -43.17
CA VAL A 652 -22.91 70.08 -43.05
C VAL A 652 -24.34 70.04 -42.50
N GLY A 653 -24.90 71.21 -42.18
CA GLY A 653 -26.29 71.34 -41.71
C GLY A 653 -26.64 72.76 -41.28
N ASN A 654 -27.93 73.03 -41.11
CA ASN A 654 -28.46 74.35 -40.73
C ASN A 654 -29.29 74.27 -39.45
N LEU A 655 -29.22 75.34 -38.67
CA LEU A 655 -29.93 75.55 -37.41
C LEU A 655 -30.62 76.90 -37.45
N TYR A 656 -31.75 77.00 -36.75
CA TYR A 656 -32.53 78.23 -36.64
C TYR A 656 -32.70 78.60 -35.18
N ARG A 657 -33.09 79.86 -34.95
CA ARG A 657 -33.36 80.39 -33.60
C ARG A 657 -34.29 79.45 -32.82
N ASP A 658 -34.01 79.34 -31.51
CA ASP A 658 -34.73 78.54 -30.53
C ASP A 658 -34.64 77.02 -30.75
N GLN A 659 -33.92 76.56 -31.78
CA GLN A 659 -33.65 75.14 -31.96
C GLN A 659 -32.62 74.65 -30.93
N ALA A 660 -32.95 73.52 -30.31
CA ALA A 660 -32.04 72.82 -29.42
C ALA A 660 -31.00 72.02 -30.20
N VAL A 661 -29.74 72.06 -29.73
CA VAL A 661 -28.62 71.26 -30.23
C VAL A 661 -27.89 70.58 -29.11
N THR A 662 -27.37 69.37 -29.34
CA THR A 662 -26.50 68.72 -28.37
C THR A 662 -25.09 69.25 -28.54
N ILE A 663 -24.51 69.84 -27.48
CA ILE A 663 -23.10 70.24 -27.40
C ILE A 663 -22.29 69.02 -26.98
N LEU A 664 -21.49 68.49 -27.91
CA LEU A 664 -20.61 67.34 -27.74
C LEU A 664 -19.26 67.73 -27.11
N ALA A 665 -18.77 68.93 -27.41
CA ALA A 665 -17.54 69.49 -26.83
C ALA A 665 -17.53 71.01 -26.95
N GLN A 666 -16.79 71.68 -26.06
CA GLN A 666 -16.41 73.09 -26.20
C GLN A 666 -14.91 73.15 -26.51
N GLN A 667 -14.55 73.82 -27.59
CA GLN A 667 -13.18 73.96 -28.04
C GLN A 667 -12.98 75.40 -28.51
N ASP A 668 -12.25 76.19 -27.74
CA ASP A 668 -12.05 77.62 -28.01
C ASP A 668 -13.40 78.35 -28.10
N GLU A 669 -13.57 79.19 -29.12
CA GLU A 669 -14.80 79.90 -29.45
C GLU A 669 -15.85 79.03 -30.18
N TRP A 670 -15.66 77.71 -30.25
CA TRP A 670 -16.54 76.78 -30.96
C TRP A 670 -17.17 75.74 -30.04
N TYR A 671 -18.43 75.42 -30.32
CA TYR A 671 -19.05 74.17 -29.88
C TYR A 671 -19.01 73.15 -31.00
N LYS A 672 -18.57 71.93 -30.68
CA LYS A 672 -18.90 70.77 -31.50
C LYS A 672 -20.34 70.38 -31.15
N VAL A 673 -21.24 70.44 -32.12
CA VAL A 673 -22.67 70.21 -31.92
C VAL A 673 -23.19 69.09 -32.80
N LYS A 674 -24.31 68.52 -32.37
CA LYS A 674 -25.05 67.50 -33.10
C LYS A 674 -26.55 67.80 -33.11
N LYS A 675 -27.16 67.67 -34.29
CA LYS A 675 -28.60 67.77 -34.53
C LYS A 675 -29.01 66.70 -35.54
N GLY A 676 -29.80 65.71 -35.12
CA GLY A 676 -30.08 64.53 -35.94
C GLY A 676 -28.79 63.77 -36.30
N SER A 677 -28.58 63.50 -37.60
CA SER A 677 -27.35 62.89 -38.14
C SER A 677 -26.21 63.89 -38.40
N GLN A 678 -26.49 65.19 -38.34
CA GLN A 678 -25.53 66.25 -38.66
C GLN A 678 -24.62 66.52 -37.45
N ILE A 679 -23.32 66.36 -37.64
CA ILE A 679 -22.29 66.62 -36.62
C ILE A 679 -21.27 67.61 -37.20
N GLY A 680 -20.99 68.67 -36.46
CA GLY A 680 -19.97 69.64 -36.84
C GLY A 680 -19.78 70.71 -35.78
N TYR A 681 -19.37 71.89 -36.18
CA TYR A 681 -18.93 72.97 -35.32
C TYR A 681 -19.76 74.23 -35.55
N VAL A 682 -20.12 74.92 -34.46
CA VAL A 682 -20.78 76.22 -34.48
C VAL A 682 -20.11 77.17 -33.50
N LEU A 683 -20.14 78.48 -33.75
CA LEU A 683 -19.56 79.46 -32.84
C LEU A 683 -20.36 79.54 -31.53
N LYS A 684 -19.64 79.51 -30.41
CA LYS A 684 -20.18 79.49 -29.04
C LYS A 684 -21.13 80.66 -28.77
N LYS A 685 -20.81 81.86 -29.25
CA LYS A 685 -21.65 83.07 -29.10
C LYS A 685 -23.08 82.92 -29.65
N HIS A 686 -23.32 81.96 -30.54
CA HIS A 686 -24.64 81.76 -31.17
C HIS A 686 -25.43 80.60 -30.57
N VAL A 687 -24.94 79.98 -29.49
CA VAL A 687 -25.61 78.88 -28.80
C VAL A 687 -25.51 79.10 -27.30
N LYS A 688 -26.65 79.30 -26.62
CA LYS A 688 -26.72 79.45 -25.17
C LYS A 688 -26.88 78.07 -24.53
N LYS A 689 -25.94 77.70 -23.66
CA LYS A 689 -26.01 76.48 -22.85
C LYS A 689 -27.18 76.48 -21.86
#